data_AF-A0AB34ICT8-F1
#
_entry.id   AF-A0AB34ICT8-F1
#
_cell.length_a   1.000
_cell.length_b   1.000
_cell.length_c   1.000
_cell.angle_alpha   90.00
_cell.angle_beta   90.00
_cell.angle_gamma   90.00
#
_symmetry.space_group_name_H-M   'P 1'
#
loop_
_entity.id
_entity.type
_entity.pdbx_description
1 polymer ?
#
loop_
_entity_poly.entity_id
_entity_poly.type
_entity_poly.pdbx_seq_one_letter_code
_entity_poly.pdbx_strand_id
1 'polypeptide(L)'
;MACSGVGTLDESTGRCSCPLTSAGPRCDLPLLPACAHPSGPLRPFFWLHAFTQLSPRLPPLPCDCLRQLLALTALQRSKWTRLPAAFPCADTPLPLAAFLDAPSAALASLRASFDPRAREYSFSLRRGGGGAPPPPLLPARGCAPRCAAGWCVNGSCVCFPEAVATRAGSCRRVAFASPRGLRARGAEAALPLHPPSSAAAFNAAPCPLDCSSRGECDLHGFCRCEKGFWGLDCGLTAAGGGGGGAVAWRHPPAATAPPAPRIYVYDLAVRWRLGAQLLAELDGALLGALLASPHREANAAKADYFWVPGPNLLPARKLRHLRAAYPYWNRSGARPSHILTLFGERGAADSDLPSAAADAELHAGSPSRRWLSLTLNGMADGGGGRRCHVCFAAGVDVVVPPPAASVDVPSCAARAALRAPPPPSPRPTTLFWAGRVVRGAHAANPAYASAANVREAVMAHAAAEGFRLVDSARGGPKLTAAECAAEMARASFCWVPPGQRYGDARRHLVAAMVGCVPVFSVPDGHHTLEELLPWRALALHAPREEQLAALPALLRAVEPASLPRRRRALACAAPLLWYARLFGRCGGAEGAPDGFDGLMAVLAARLRRQGDEMNATRATRRWLSECLAAAAAAAD
;
A
#
# COMPACT_ATOMS: atom_id res chain seq x y z
N MET A 1 30.19 -2.56 22.18
CA MET A 1 29.69 -1.16 22.22
C MET A 1 28.19 -1.21 22.39
N ALA A 2 27.59 -0.53 23.38
CA ALA A 2 26.15 -0.51 23.57
C ALA A 2 25.52 0.71 22.86
N CYS A 3 24.45 0.54 22.09
CA CYS A 3 23.72 1.66 21.48
C CYS A 3 23.08 2.55 22.57
N SER A 4 22.77 3.80 22.24
CA SER A 4 22.36 4.89 23.15
C SER A 4 20.91 4.80 23.65
N GLY A 5 20.35 3.59 23.78
CA GLY A 5 18.95 3.39 24.19
C GLY A 5 17.90 3.75 23.12
N VAL A 6 18.30 4.40 22.02
CA VAL A 6 17.44 4.71 20.87
C VAL A 6 17.82 3.93 19.60
N GLY A 7 18.96 3.24 19.58
CA GLY A 7 19.39 2.39 18.46
C GLY A 7 19.55 0.92 18.83
N THR A 8 19.58 0.05 17.82
CA THR A 8 19.73 -1.40 17.99
C THR A 8 21.11 -1.85 17.52
N LEU A 9 21.82 -2.67 18.28
CA LEU A 9 23.15 -3.17 17.89
C LEU A 9 23.01 -4.25 16.83
N ASP A 10 23.70 -4.10 15.71
CA ASP A 10 23.89 -5.17 14.75
C ASP A 10 25.12 -5.97 15.14
N GLU A 11 24.92 -7.12 15.80
CA GLU A 11 26.00 -7.98 16.28
C GLU A 11 26.89 -8.52 15.14
N SER A 12 26.35 -8.66 13.92
CA SER A 12 27.12 -9.17 12.78
C SER A 12 28.15 -8.17 12.25
N THR A 13 27.90 -6.87 12.44
CA THR A 13 28.78 -5.78 11.98
C THR A 13 29.39 -4.98 13.13
N GLY A 14 28.95 -5.21 14.37
CA GLY A 14 29.31 -4.44 15.56
C GLY A 14 28.80 -2.99 15.55
N ARG A 15 27.84 -2.63 14.67
CA ARG A 15 27.38 -1.25 14.46
C ARG A 15 25.95 -1.04 14.93
N CYS A 16 25.63 0.14 15.43
CA CYS A 16 24.25 0.47 15.78
C CYS A 16 23.41 0.88 14.55
N SER A 17 22.24 0.27 14.39
CA SER A 17 21.19 0.73 13.50
C SER A 17 20.34 1.80 14.18
N CYS A 18 20.46 3.03 13.70
CA CYS A 18 19.79 4.18 14.30
C CYS A 18 18.40 4.45 13.68
N PRO A 19 17.44 4.94 14.48
CA PRO A 19 16.16 5.41 13.99
C PRO A 19 16.36 6.62 13.09
N LEU A 20 15.34 6.99 12.30
CA LEU A 20 15.43 8.11 11.34
C LEU A 20 15.73 9.46 12.00
N THR A 21 15.58 9.56 13.31
CA THR A 21 15.86 10.75 14.13
C THR A 21 17.23 10.77 14.75
N SER A 22 18.04 9.72 14.58
CA SER A 22 19.32 9.59 15.25
C SER A 22 20.40 9.00 14.34
N ALA A 23 21.65 9.31 14.64
CA ALA A 23 22.84 8.90 13.93
C ALA A 23 24.01 8.75 14.91
N GLY A 24 25.20 8.50 14.37
CA GLY A 24 26.39 8.20 15.15
C GLY A 24 26.54 6.70 15.42
N PRO A 25 27.75 6.27 15.79
CA PRO A 25 28.08 4.86 16.00
C PRO A 25 27.27 4.21 17.13
N ARG A 26 26.70 5.01 18.02
CA ARG A 26 25.80 4.55 19.10
C ARG A 26 24.36 5.03 18.96
N CYS A 27 24.01 5.81 17.94
CA CYS A 27 22.69 6.46 17.77
C CYS A 27 22.39 7.59 18.76
N ASP A 28 23.42 8.17 19.35
CA ASP A 28 23.39 9.25 20.33
C ASP A 28 23.30 10.64 19.70
N LEU A 29 23.55 10.77 18.39
CA LEU A 29 23.48 12.05 17.70
C LEU A 29 22.08 12.25 17.11
N PRO A 30 21.25 13.18 17.58
CA PRO A 30 19.96 13.46 16.94
C PRO A 30 20.18 14.03 15.53
N LEU A 31 19.48 13.47 14.54
CA LEU A 31 19.43 13.95 13.15
C LEU A 31 18.53 15.17 12.98
N LEU A 32 17.65 15.43 13.96
CA LEU A 32 16.78 16.61 14.01
C LEU A 32 17.09 17.46 15.27
N PRO A 33 18.33 17.94 15.47
CA PRO A 33 18.70 18.62 16.70
C PRO A 33 17.92 19.92 16.92
N ALA A 34 17.48 20.60 15.84
CA ALA A 34 16.66 21.80 15.96
C ALA A 34 15.22 21.50 16.39
N CYS A 35 14.79 20.24 16.29
CA CYS A 35 13.51 19.74 16.79
C CYS A 35 13.59 19.22 18.23
N ALA A 36 14.74 19.31 18.90
CA ALA A 36 14.86 18.94 20.29
C ALA A 36 14.18 19.99 21.17
N HIS A 37 13.13 19.59 21.91
CA HIS A 37 12.45 20.45 22.87
C HIS A 37 12.84 20.03 24.30
N PRO A 38 12.92 20.97 25.28
CA PRO A 38 13.28 20.64 26.66
C PRO A 38 12.38 19.59 27.34
N SER A 39 11.14 19.42 26.87
CA SER A 39 10.20 18.41 27.36
C SER A 39 10.27 17.06 26.62
N GLY A 40 11.25 16.87 25.73
CA GLY A 40 11.51 15.63 25.02
C GLY A 40 11.67 15.82 23.50
N PRO A 41 12.25 14.85 22.78
CA PRO A 41 12.38 14.91 21.33
C PRO A 41 11.00 14.88 20.66
N LEU A 42 10.75 15.81 19.73
CA LEU A 42 9.52 15.81 18.94
C LEU A 42 9.44 14.54 18.08
N ARG A 43 8.32 13.81 18.14
CA ARG A 43 8.08 12.60 17.33
C ARG A 43 7.78 13.00 15.88
N PRO A 44 8.71 12.84 14.91
CA PRO A 44 8.62 13.46 13.59
C PRO A 44 7.46 12.93 12.74
N PHE A 45 7.14 11.63 12.88
CA PHE A 45 6.11 10.98 12.08
C PHE A 45 4.71 11.58 12.28
N PHE A 46 4.39 11.99 13.51
CA PHE A 46 3.12 12.68 13.80
C PHE A 46 3.06 14.04 13.10
N TRP A 47 4.14 14.80 13.14
CA TRP A 47 4.25 16.09 12.47
C TRP A 47 4.19 15.95 10.95
N LEU A 48 4.92 14.98 10.38
CA LEU A 48 4.83 14.64 8.95
C LEU A 48 3.40 14.38 8.50
N HIS A 49 2.67 13.55 9.24
CA HIS A 49 1.29 13.23 8.92
C HIS A 49 0.37 14.46 9.05
N ALA A 50 0.53 15.26 10.12
CA ALA A 50 -0.23 16.49 10.32
C ALA A 50 0.08 17.56 9.25
N PHE A 51 1.33 17.67 8.81
CA PHE A 51 1.76 18.56 7.72
C PHE A 51 1.14 18.15 6.38
N THR A 52 1.07 16.85 6.07
CA THR A 52 0.45 16.38 4.82
C THR A 52 -1.06 16.55 4.78
N GLN A 53 -1.73 16.71 5.93
CA GLN A 53 -3.16 16.94 6.01
C GLN A 53 -3.55 18.43 6.05
N LEU A 54 -2.60 19.36 5.88
CA LEU A 54 -2.85 20.81 5.77
C LEU A 54 -3.73 21.38 6.90
N SER A 55 -3.63 20.85 8.12
CA SER A 55 -4.41 21.37 9.24
C SER A 55 -3.78 22.68 9.74
N PRO A 56 -4.47 23.84 9.69
CA PRO A 56 -3.92 25.16 10.04
C PRO A 56 -3.67 25.37 11.54
N ARG A 57 -3.64 24.31 12.35
CA ARG A 57 -3.61 24.36 13.82
C ARG A 57 -2.29 23.87 14.43
N LEU A 58 -1.27 23.65 13.62
CA LEU A 58 0.05 23.31 14.14
C LEU A 58 0.71 24.59 14.70
N PRO A 59 1.21 24.58 15.95
CA PRO A 59 2.01 25.69 16.43
C PRO A 59 3.27 25.81 15.55
N PRO A 60 3.77 27.04 15.34
CA PRO A 60 4.92 27.25 14.49
C PRO A 60 6.13 26.53 15.10
N LEU A 61 6.67 25.56 14.38
CA LEU A 61 7.95 24.95 14.74
C LEU A 61 9.07 25.96 14.54
N PRO A 62 10.20 25.85 15.29
CA PRO A 62 11.41 26.59 14.95
C PRO A 62 11.74 26.37 13.47
N CYS A 63 12.12 27.44 12.75
CA CYS A 63 12.31 27.33 11.31
C CYS A 63 13.37 26.29 10.93
N ASP A 64 14.38 26.09 11.78
CA ASP A 64 15.39 25.05 11.61
C ASP A 64 14.87 23.64 11.88
N CYS A 65 13.95 23.46 12.83
CA CYS A 65 13.27 22.18 13.01
C CYS A 65 12.46 21.83 11.76
N LEU A 66 11.70 22.82 11.25
CA LEU A 66 10.91 22.63 10.04
C LEU A 66 11.80 22.33 8.84
N ARG A 67 12.93 23.04 8.65
CA ARG A 67 13.91 22.73 7.59
C ARG A 67 14.45 21.30 7.70
N GLN A 68 14.79 20.85 8.90
CA GLN A 68 15.30 19.50 9.12
C GLN A 68 14.22 18.43 8.89
N LEU A 69 12.98 18.66 9.35
CA LEU A 69 11.83 17.81 9.04
C LEU A 69 11.57 17.74 7.54
N LEU A 70 11.57 18.90 6.85
CA LEU A 70 11.37 19.00 5.41
C LEU A 70 12.50 18.34 4.60
N ALA A 71 13.75 18.41 5.07
CA ALA A 71 14.86 17.68 4.47
C ALA A 71 14.70 16.15 4.65
N LEU A 72 14.16 15.73 5.80
CA LEU A 72 13.79 14.33 6.06
C LEU A 72 12.62 13.88 5.16
N THR A 73 11.62 14.75 4.95
CA THR A 73 10.43 14.49 4.13
C THR A 73 10.66 14.66 2.63
N ALA A 74 11.74 15.32 2.21
CA ALA A 74 12.16 15.38 0.80
C ALA A 74 12.49 13.97 0.24
N LEU A 75 12.55 12.96 1.11
CA LEU A 75 12.56 11.54 0.76
C LEU A 75 11.16 10.96 0.44
N GLN A 76 10.08 11.70 0.66
CA GLN A 76 8.67 11.34 0.41
C GLN A 76 8.00 12.28 -0.62
N ARG A 77 8.80 12.84 -1.55
CA ARG A 77 8.42 13.87 -2.55
C ARG A 77 7.11 13.61 -3.31
N SER A 78 6.68 12.36 -3.50
CA SER A 78 5.49 12.04 -4.29
C SER A 78 4.16 12.56 -3.72
N LYS A 79 4.11 12.96 -2.43
CA LYS A 79 2.89 13.54 -1.80
C LYS A 79 2.83 15.08 -1.79
N TRP A 80 3.82 15.77 -2.37
CA TRP A 80 4.04 17.21 -2.17
C TRP A 80 3.47 18.12 -3.28
N THR A 81 2.41 17.71 -3.99
CA THR A 81 1.87 18.45 -5.16
C THR A 81 1.04 19.69 -4.82
N ARG A 82 0.82 20.01 -3.53
CA ARG A 82 0.06 21.20 -3.08
C ARG A 82 0.69 21.82 -1.84
N LEU A 83 1.90 22.33 -1.98
CA LEU A 83 2.51 23.09 -0.89
C LEU A 83 2.08 24.55 -0.95
N PRO A 84 1.85 25.18 0.20
CA PRO A 84 1.75 26.64 0.26
C PRO A 84 3.09 27.26 -0.19
N ALA A 85 3.02 28.45 -0.80
CA ALA A 85 4.19 29.18 -1.28
C ALA A 85 5.20 29.51 -0.17
N ALA A 86 4.75 29.55 1.07
CA ALA A 86 5.58 29.65 2.26
C ALA A 86 5.02 28.79 3.40
N PHE A 87 5.90 28.26 4.23
CA PHE A 87 5.50 27.62 5.48
C PHE A 87 5.58 28.59 6.65
N PRO A 88 4.54 28.68 7.50
CA PRO A 88 4.65 29.40 8.77
C PRO A 88 5.56 28.61 9.72
N CYS A 89 6.65 29.24 10.15
CA CYS A 89 7.50 28.76 11.25
C CYS A 89 7.76 29.93 12.21
N ALA A 90 8.32 29.63 13.40
CA ALA A 90 8.26 30.51 14.56
C ALA A 90 9.02 31.83 14.37
N ASP A 91 10.09 31.79 13.56
CA ASP A 91 11.02 32.91 13.45
C ASP A 91 10.72 33.81 12.24
N THR A 92 10.37 33.23 11.08
CA THR A 92 10.01 33.96 9.85
C THR A 92 9.38 33.00 8.83
N PRO A 93 8.29 33.33 8.11
CA PRO A 93 7.75 32.46 7.07
C PRO A 93 8.83 32.07 6.06
N LEU A 94 8.97 30.77 5.80
CA LEU A 94 9.99 30.24 4.89
C LEU A 94 9.41 30.11 3.47
N PRO A 95 9.87 30.91 2.48
CA PRO A 95 9.45 30.73 1.09
C PRO A 95 9.94 29.38 0.57
N LEU A 96 9.07 28.62 -0.08
CA LEU A 96 9.39 27.30 -0.61
C LEU A 96 10.53 27.35 -1.66
N ALA A 97 10.54 28.40 -2.49
CA ALA A 97 11.57 28.62 -3.51
C ALA A 97 12.97 28.83 -2.89
N ALA A 98 13.06 29.64 -1.83
CA ALA A 98 14.32 29.86 -1.11
C ALA A 98 14.89 28.60 -0.46
N PHE A 99 14.06 27.57 -0.23
CA PHE A 99 14.50 26.26 0.27
C PHE A 99 14.92 25.29 -0.84
N LEU A 100 14.26 25.32 -2.00
CA LEU A 100 14.62 24.48 -3.15
C LEU A 100 15.95 24.91 -3.80
N ASP A 101 16.26 26.20 -3.74
CA ASP A 101 17.43 26.80 -4.39
C ASP A 101 18.64 27.01 -3.46
N ALA A 102 18.52 26.75 -2.16
CA ALA A 102 19.65 26.86 -1.23
C ALA A 102 20.67 25.73 -1.50
N PRO A 103 21.92 26.05 -1.93
CA PRO A 103 22.97 25.06 -2.08
C PRO A 103 23.24 24.47 -0.70
N SER A 104 23.02 23.19 -0.58
CA SER A 104 22.88 22.54 0.70
C SER A 104 24.25 22.19 1.29
N ALA A 105 24.93 23.18 1.85
CA ALA A 105 26.05 22.96 2.78
C ALA A 105 25.62 22.03 3.95
N ALA A 106 24.34 22.03 4.32
CA ALA A 106 23.75 21.11 5.31
C ALA A 106 23.47 19.68 4.79
N LEU A 107 23.28 19.46 3.47
CA LEU A 107 23.22 18.10 2.88
C LEU A 107 24.61 17.60 2.51
N ALA A 108 25.54 18.50 2.19
CA ALA A 108 26.96 18.19 2.03
C ALA A 108 27.60 17.80 3.37
N SER A 109 27.24 18.43 4.49
CA SER A 109 27.65 17.99 5.84
C SER A 109 27.01 16.65 6.26
N LEU A 110 25.79 16.34 5.80
CA LEU A 110 25.22 14.99 5.93
C LEU A 110 25.93 13.93 5.07
N ARG A 111 26.67 14.32 4.02
CA ARG A 111 27.60 13.46 3.27
C ARG A 111 29.01 13.42 3.86
N ALA A 112 29.45 14.50 4.51
CA ALA A 112 30.83 14.70 4.96
C ALA A 112 31.13 14.23 6.39
N SER A 113 30.13 13.88 7.22
CA SER A 113 30.35 13.31 8.57
C SER A 113 30.85 11.85 8.57
N PHE A 114 31.63 11.46 7.57
CA PHE A 114 32.36 10.19 7.50
C PHE A 114 33.86 10.48 7.31
N ASP A 115 34.47 11.07 8.34
CA ASP A 115 35.93 11.12 8.52
C ASP A 115 36.25 10.98 10.02
N PRO A 116 37.03 9.97 10.48
CA PRO A 116 37.17 9.67 11.90
C PRO A 116 38.14 10.58 12.68
N ARG A 117 38.73 11.64 12.09
CA ARG A 117 39.77 12.43 12.78
C ARG A 117 39.81 13.91 12.37
N ALA A 118 39.03 14.79 13.03
CA ALA A 118 39.42 16.19 13.21
C ALA A 118 38.61 16.88 14.32
N ARG A 119 39.27 17.78 15.06
CA ARG A 119 38.84 18.49 16.27
C ARG A 119 38.06 19.79 15.97
N GLU A 120 37.37 20.26 17.03
CA GLU A 120 36.79 21.58 17.34
C GLU A 120 36.77 22.70 16.31
N TYR A 121 35.58 23.34 16.18
CA TYR A 121 35.47 24.79 15.90
C TYR A 121 34.24 25.40 16.60
N SER A 122 34.43 26.60 17.17
CA SER A 122 33.36 27.50 17.63
C SER A 122 33.10 28.57 16.56
N PHE A 123 31.85 29.04 16.46
CA PHE A 123 31.54 30.23 15.65
C PHE A 123 30.59 31.18 16.39
N SER A 124 31.02 32.44 16.44
CA SER A 124 30.23 33.63 16.77
C SER A 124 29.51 34.11 15.51
N LEU A 125 28.22 34.43 15.63
CA LEU A 125 27.44 35.05 14.55
C LEU A 125 27.21 36.53 14.83
N ARG A 126 27.69 37.38 13.90
CA ARG A 126 27.29 38.78 13.74
C ARG A 126 25.93 38.89 13.05
N ARG A 127 25.15 39.89 13.47
CA ARG A 127 23.86 40.33 12.94
C ARG A 127 23.98 41.14 11.63
N GLY A 128 22.96 41.00 10.78
CA GLY A 128 22.40 42.01 9.87
C GLY A 128 21.00 41.51 9.47
N GLY A 129 19.90 42.14 9.90
CA GLY A 129 19.26 43.31 9.28
C GLY A 129 18.19 42.82 8.29
N GLY A 130 16.92 43.22 8.25
CA GLY A 130 16.10 44.16 8.99
C GLY A 130 14.72 44.15 8.29
N GLY A 131 13.68 43.72 9.00
CA GLY A 131 12.30 43.66 8.53
C GLY A 131 11.40 43.56 9.76
N ALA A 132 10.30 44.32 9.79
CA ALA A 132 9.48 44.49 10.99
C ALA A 132 8.97 43.15 11.55
N PRO A 133 9.09 42.90 12.86
CA PRO A 133 8.66 41.63 13.45
C PRO A 133 7.13 41.55 13.56
N PRO A 134 6.53 40.34 13.44
CA PRO A 134 5.19 40.10 13.96
C PRO A 134 5.15 40.34 15.48
N PRO A 135 3.98 40.59 16.09
CA PRO A 135 3.88 40.93 17.51
C PRO A 135 4.59 39.87 18.37
N PRO A 136 5.32 40.29 19.43
CA PRO A 136 6.08 39.35 20.24
C PRO A 136 5.13 38.40 20.98
N LEU A 137 5.44 37.11 20.93
CA LEU A 137 4.96 36.18 21.95
C LEU A 137 5.58 36.62 23.28
N LEU A 138 4.73 37.06 24.21
CA LEU A 138 5.18 37.54 25.52
C LEU A 138 5.97 36.42 26.24
N PRO A 139 7.07 36.76 26.94
CA PRO A 139 7.73 35.81 27.83
C PRO A 139 6.73 35.28 28.87
N ALA A 140 6.94 34.06 29.35
CA ALA A 140 6.08 33.33 30.30
C ALA A 140 5.74 34.06 31.62
N ARG A 141 6.22 35.28 31.84
CA ARG A 141 5.85 36.15 32.98
C ARG A 141 4.54 36.92 32.73
N GLY A 142 4.01 36.95 31.51
CA GLY A 142 2.76 37.65 31.15
C GLY A 142 1.47 36.83 31.19
N CYS A 143 1.53 35.51 31.42
CA CYS A 143 0.33 34.67 31.60
C CYS A 143 0.28 34.13 33.04
N ALA A 144 -0.94 33.85 33.53
CA ALA A 144 -1.14 33.30 34.87
C ALA A 144 -0.26 32.03 35.08
N PRO A 145 0.34 31.83 36.27
CA PRO A 145 1.35 30.80 36.55
C PRO A 145 0.90 29.33 36.41
N ARG A 146 -0.25 29.05 35.79
CA ARG A 146 -0.94 27.75 35.80
C ARG A 146 -0.97 27.02 34.44
N CYS A 147 -0.24 27.48 33.43
CA CYS A 147 -0.20 26.87 32.09
C CYS A 147 0.85 25.73 31.96
N ALA A 148 0.97 24.85 32.97
CA ALA A 148 2.09 23.90 33.10
C ALA A 148 2.13 22.74 32.06
N ALA A 149 1.07 22.54 31.29
CA ALA A 149 0.96 21.50 30.27
C ALA A 149 0.26 22.00 28.98
N GLY A 150 0.59 23.22 28.57
CA GLY A 150 0.07 23.86 27.36
C GLY A 150 0.85 25.12 27.00
N TRP A 151 0.33 25.92 26.08
CA TRP A 151 0.90 27.23 25.72
C TRP A 151 -0.18 28.32 25.66
N CYS A 152 0.23 29.59 25.78
CA CYS A 152 -0.67 30.74 25.87
C CYS A 152 -0.87 31.37 24.48
N VAL A 153 -2.12 31.52 24.03
CA VAL A 153 -2.48 32.27 22.82
C VAL A 153 -3.54 33.30 23.21
N ASN A 154 -3.25 34.58 23.03
CA ASN A 154 -4.15 35.70 23.36
C ASN A 154 -4.72 35.62 24.81
N GLY A 155 -3.87 35.30 25.79
CA GLY A 155 -4.27 35.19 27.20
C GLY A 155 -5.02 33.90 27.58
N SER A 156 -5.23 32.98 26.63
CA SER A 156 -5.89 31.69 26.86
C SER A 156 -4.90 30.52 26.77
N CYS A 157 -4.99 29.55 27.69
CA CYS A 157 -4.19 28.32 27.64
C CYS A 157 -4.75 27.31 26.62
N VAL A 158 -3.89 26.88 25.71
CA VAL A 158 -4.13 25.77 24.77
C VAL A 158 -3.33 24.57 25.24
N CYS A 159 -4.01 23.45 25.54
CA CYS A 159 -3.38 22.30 26.17
C CYS A 159 -2.75 21.33 25.17
N PHE A 160 -1.66 20.68 25.58
CA PHE A 160 -1.11 19.54 24.84
C PHE A 160 -2.15 18.41 24.76
N PRO A 161 -2.11 17.50 23.75
CA PRO A 161 -3.08 16.41 23.59
C PRO A 161 -3.21 15.48 24.81
N GLU A 162 -2.17 15.41 25.64
CA GLU A 162 -2.10 14.61 26.86
C GLU A 162 -2.67 15.36 28.09
N ALA A 163 -3.16 16.59 27.91
CA ALA A 163 -3.67 17.46 28.95
C ALA A 163 -5.04 18.02 28.56
N VAL A 164 -5.91 18.18 29.56
CA VAL A 164 -7.25 18.73 29.37
C VAL A 164 -7.29 20.15 29.94
N ALA A 165 -7.95 21.05 29.23
CA ALA A 165 -8.23 22.39 29.70
C ALA A 165 -9.19 22.34 30.89
N THR A 166 -8.79 22.91 32.01
CA THR A 166 -9.66 23.05 33.18
C THR A 166 -10.53 24.30 33.03
N ARG A 167 -11.66 24.33 33.75
CA ARG A 167 -12.54 25.52 33.81
C ARG A 167 -11.83 26.77 34.32
N ALA A 168 -10.68 26.64 34.99
CA ALA A 168 -9.88 27.76 35.49
C ALA A 168 -8.83 28.26 34.47
N GLY A 169 -8.93 27.86 33.19
CA GLY A 169 -8.01 28.29 32.15
C GLY A 169 -6.59 27.72 32.30
N SER A 170 -6.45 26.55 32.95
CA SER A 170 -5.17 25.85 33.11
C SER A 170 -5.16 24.51 32.37
N CYS A 171 -3.98 23.97 32.09
CA CYS A 171 -3.83 22.65 31.46
C CYS A 171 -3.36 21.62 32.47
N ARG A 172 -4.14 20.55 32.66
CA ARG A 172 -3.80 19.44 33.55
C ARG A 172 -3.57 18.17 32.74
N ARG A 173 -2.39 17.56 32.86
CA ARG A 173 -2.13 16.24 32.25
C ARG A 173 -3.13 15.23 32.78
N VAL A 174 -3.71 14.45 31.88
CA VAL A 174 -4.55 13.32 32.24
C VAL A 174 -3.61 12.12 32.41
N ALA A 175 -3.42 11.68 33.65
CA ALA A 175 -2.83 10.38 33.89
C ALA A 175 -3.84 9.34 33.41
N PHE A 176 -3.53 8.62 32.32
CA PHE A 176 -4.26 7.41 31.97
C PHE A 176 -3.96 6.35 33.03
N ALA A 177 -4.77 6.31 34.08
CA ALA A 177 -4.82 5.16 34.96
C ALA A 177 -5.49 4.03 34.16
N SER A 178 -4.74 2.94 33.93
CA SER A 178 -5.31 1.66 33.54
C SER A 178 -6.48 1.32 34.49
N PRO A 179 -7.66 0.91 34.00
CA PRO A 179 -8.76 0.56 34.90
C PRO A 179 -8.34 -0.66 35.72
N ARG A 180 -8.10 -0.46 37.02
CA ARG A 180 -8.06 -1.54 38.01
C ARG A 180 -9.42 -1.58 38.70
N GLY A 181 -10.12 -2.70 38.52
CA GLY A 181 -11.07 -3.25 39.50
C GLY A 181 -12.51 -2.73 39.47
N LEU A 182 -13.32 -3.25 38.55
CA LEU A 182 -14.75 -3.45 38.79
C LEU A 182 -14.99 -4.95 38.93
N ARG A 183 -15.18 -5.42 40.17
CA ARG A 183 -15.75 -6.74 40.45
C ARG A 183 -17.23 -6.67 40.12
N ALA A 184 -17.66 -7.39 39.08
CA ALA A 184 -19.05 -7.75 38.87
C ALA A 184 -19.17 -9.28 39.02
N ARG A 185 -20.06 -9.70 39.92
CA ARG A 185 -20.53 -11.08 40.09
C ARG A 185 -21.53 -11.38 38.97
N GLY A 186 -21.52 -12.62 38.46
CA GLY A 186 -22.72 -13.27 37.92
C GLY A 186 -22.85 -13.39 36.39
N ALA A 187 -22.72 -14.64 35.94
CA ALA A 187 -23.46 -15.34 34.88
C ALA A 187 -23.40 -14.90 33.39
N GLU A 188 -22.92 -15.86 32.60
CA GLU A 188 -23.32 -16.29 31.24
C GLU A 188 -23.02 -15.45 29.98
N ALA A 189 -22.13 -16.04 29.17
CA ALA A 189 -22.14 -16.18 27.71
C ALA A 189 -22.39 -14.96 26.81
N ALA A 190 -21.31 -14.37 26.29
CA ALA A 190 -21.19 -13.97 24.88
C ALA A 190 -19.75 -13.48 24.55
N LEU A 191 -19.17 -13.99 23.46
CA LEU A 191 -17.91 -13.55 22.85
C LEU A 191 -18.01 -12.08 22.34
N PRO A 192 -17.00 -11.21 22.54
CA PRO A 192 -16.96 -9.94 21.84
C PRO A 192 -16.10 -10.01 20.57
N LEU A 193 -16.76 -9.81 19.43
CA LEU A 193 -16.17 -9.35 18.18
C LEU A 193 -15.71 -7.89 18.36
N HIS A 194 -14.41 -7.60 18.17
CA HIS A 194 -13.93 -6.22 18.05
C HIS A 194 -14.10 -5.72 16.60
N PRO A 195 -14.59 -4.48 16.37
CA PRO A 195 -14.57 -3.84 15.06
C PRO A 195 -13.23 -3.11 14.83
N PRO A 196 -12.70 -3.01 13.59
CA PRO A 196 -11.58 -2.13 13.31
C PRO A 196 -12.09 -0.76 12.87
N SER A 197 -11.76 0.29 13.62
CA SER A 197 -11.75 1.65 13.09
C SER A 197 -10.67 2.50 13.76
N SER A 198 -10.12 3.42 12.97
CA SER A 198 -9.11 4.44 13.27
C SER A 198 -7.63 4.03 13.13
N ALA A 199 -7.00 4.69 12.16
CA ALA A 199 -5.58 4.69 11.83
C ALA A 199 -4.67 5.36 12.89
N ALA A 200 -4.98 5.20 14.18
CA ALA A 200 -4.27 5.89 15.27
C ALA A 200 -3.27 4.99 16.03
N ALA A 201 -3.12 3.70 15.69
CA ALA A 201 -2.38 2.73 16.51
C ALA A 201 -1.07 2.19 15.89
N PHE A 202 -0.38 2.94 15.02
CA PHE A 202 0.93 2.51 14.50
C PHE A 202 2.15 2.98 15.31
N ASN A 203 1.94 3.75 16.39
CA ASN A 203 3.02 4.17 17.27
C ASN A 203 3.06 3.24 18.50
N ALA A 204 4.03 2.31 18.49
CA ALA A 204 4.29 1.29 19.51
C ALA A 204 3.23 0.16 19.57
N ALA A 205 2.96 -0.50 18.44
CA ALA A 205 2.41 -1.85 18.54
C ALA A 205 3.46 -2.71 19.27
N PRO A 206 3.13 -3.35 20.41
CA PRO A 206 4.03 -4.35 21.00
C PRO A 206 4.29 -5.41 19.94
N CYS A 207 5.52 -5.90 19.87
CA CYS A 207 5.83 -6.97 18.93
C CYS A 207 4.86 -8.13 19.12
N PRO A 208 4.40 -8.74 18.02
CA PRO A 208 3.60 -9.94 18.08
C PRO A 208 4.22 -10.94 19.07
N LEU A 209 3.46 -11.29 20.10
CA LEU A 209 3.84 -12.21 21.19
C LEU A 209 5.21 -11.94 21.84
N ASP A 210 5.66 -10.68 21.91
CA ASP A 210 7.00 -10.29 22.41
C ASP A 210 8.12 -11.07 21.70
N CYS A 211 7.98 -11.23 20.39
CA CYS A 211 8.86 -12.05 19.57
C CYS A 211 9.04 -13.46 20.11
N SER A 212 7.99 -14.00 20.75
CA SER A 212 7.93 -15.32 21.38
C SER A 212 9.14 -15.60 22.28
N SER A 213 9.79 -14.55 22.80
CA SER A 213 11.08 -14.63 23.50
C SER A 213 12.20 -15.31 22.71
N ARG A 214 12.14 -15.25 21.38
CA ARG A 214 13.08 -15.84 20.40
C ARG A 214 13.58 -14.81 19.40
N GLY A 215 13.55 -13.54 19.80
CA GLY A 215 13.97 -12.43 18.98
C GLY A 215 13.90 -11.12 19.73
N GLU A 216 14.46 -10.10 19.12
CA GLU A 216 14.44 -8.74 19.64
C GLU A 216 13.30 -7.97 18.97
N CYS A 217 12.42 -7.42 19.79
CA CYS A 217 11.41 -6.50 19.33
C CYS A 217 12.05 -5.16 18.99
N ASP A 218 11.91 -4.71 17.74
CA ASP A 218 12.27 -3.34 17.41
C ASP A 218 11.21 -2.33 17.89
N LEU A 219 11.57 -1.05 17.94
CA LEU A 219 10.70 0.05 18.40
C LEU A 219 9.42 0.23 17.57
N HIS A 220 9.24 -0.56 16.50
CA HIS A 220 8.13 -0.48 15.55
C HIS A 220 7.27 -1.75 15.51
N GLY A 221 7.48 -2.68 16.45
CA GLY A 221 6.67 -3.88 16.56
C GLY A 221 7.06 -4.98 15.57
N PHE A 222 8.28 -4.96 15.04
CA PHE A 222 8.82 -6.05 14.23
C PHE A 222 9.83 -6.88 15.01
N CYS A 223 9.71 -8.20 14.88
CA CYS A 223 10.60 -9.13 15.54
C CYS A 223 11.82 -9.51 14.69
N ARG A 224 13.01 -9.16 15.19
CA ARG A 224 14.27 -9.66 14.67
C ARG A 224 14.59 -10.99 15.34
N CYS A 225 14.39 -12.08 14.62
CA CYS A 225 14.50 -13.40 15.21
C CYS A 225 15.94 -13.86 15.41
N GLU A 226 16.16 -14.57 16.51
CA GLU A 226 17.40 -15.29 16.79
C GLU A 226 17.66 -16.33 15.69
N LYS A 227 18.93 -16.72 15.53
CA LYS A 227 19.31 -17.72 14.52
C LYS A 227 18.55 -19.03 14.75
N GLY A 228 17.81 -19.48 13.73
CA GLY A 228 16.99 -20.69 13.80
C GLY A 228 15.52 -20.45 14.14
N PHE A 229 15.16 -19.22 14.52
CA PHE A 229 13.80 -18.76 14.77
C PHE A 229 13.34 -17.79 13.69
N TRP A 230 12.04 -17.74 13.41
CA TRP A 230 11.43 -16.81 12.45
C TRP A 230 9.91 -16.68 12.66
N GLY A 231 9.27 -15.86 11.83
CA GLY A 231 7.86 -15.51 11.94
C GLY A 231 7.71 -14.03 12.28
N LEU A 232 6.48 -13.52 12.26
CA LEU A 232 6.19 -12.15 12.72
C LEU A 232 6.54 -11.94 14.20
N ASP A 233 6.55 -13.04 14.94
CA ASP A 233 6.74 -13.16 16.39
C ASP A 233 7.92 -14.09 16.73
N CYS A 234 8.78 -14.48 15.78
CA CYS A 234 9.85 -15.47 16.02
C CYS A 234 9.44 -16.83 16.64
N GLY A 235 8.16 -17.18 16.63
CA GLY A 235 7.67 -18.43 17.23
C GLY A 235 7.95 -19.68 16.40
N LEU A 236 8.40 -19.53 15.15
CA LEU A 236 8.60 -20.64 14.20
C LEU A 236 10.07 -21.10 14.17
N THR A 237 10.30 -22.40 13.95
CA THR A 237 11.65 -23.00 13.87
C THR A 237 11.80 -23.98 12.70
N ALA A 238 13.05 -24.22 12.26
CA ALA A 238 13.35 -25.05 11.08
C ALA A 238 13.06 -26.51 11.24
N ALA A 239 12.93 -26.97 12.47
CA ALA A 239 12.64 -28.34 12.79
C ALA A 239 11.12 -28.64 12.85
N GLY A 240 10.24 -27.66 12.63
CA GLY A 240 8.79 -27.86 12.80
C GLY A 240 8.35 -28.21 14.23
N GLY A 241 9.28 -28.13 15.19
CA GLY A 241 9.11 -28.52 16.59
C GLY A 241 8.91 -27.32 17.52
N GLY A 242 7.90 -26.50 17.27
CA GLY A 242 7.51 -25.42 18.18
C GLY A 242 6.73 -25.97 19.38
N GLY A 243 7.43 -26.46 20.40
CA GLY A 243 6.86 -26.71 21.72
C GLY A 243 6.64 -25.39 22.45
N GLY A 244 5.42 -24.86 22.36
CA GLY A 244 5.02 -23.66 23.11
C GLY A 244 3.91 -22.88 22.38
N GLY A 245 2.65 -23.15 22.75
CA GLY A 245 1.53 -22.25 22.49
C GLY A 245 1.28 -21.88 21.02
N ALA A 246 1.42 -22.83 20.10
CA ALA A 246 1.04 -22.62 18.70
C ALA A 246 -0.43 -22.19 18.61
N VAL A 247 -0.68 -21.01 18.04
CA VAL A 247 -1.89 -20.81 17.25
C VAL A 247 -1.80 -21.83 16.13
N ALA A 248 -2.37 -23.01 16.39
CA ALA A 248 -2.40 -24.11 15.47
C ALA A 248 -3.17 -23.67 14.22
N TRP A 249 -2.45 -23.28 13.18
CA TRP A 249 -3.00 -23.33 11.83
C TRP A 249 -3.29 -24.80 11.56
N ARG A 250 -4.58 -25.17 11.62
CA ARG A 250 -5.05 -26.49 11.23
C ARG A 250 -4.51 -26.75 9.81
N HIS A 251 -3.67 -27.76 9.68
CA HIS A 251 -2.96 -28.27 8.50
C HIS A 251 -1.53 -27.72 8.24
N PRO A 252 -0.49 -28.18 8.95
CA PRO A 252 0.76 -28.50 8.27
C PRO A 252 0.53 -29.81 7.48
N PRO A 253 0.66 -29.85 6.15
CA PRO A 253 0.75 -31.13 5.47
C PRO A 253 2.02 -31.82 5.96
N ALA A 254 1.88 -33.09 6.32
CA ALA A 254 2.97 -33.98 6.65
C ALA A 254 4.07 -33.95 5.57
N ALA A 255 5.33 -33.85 6.00
CA ALA A 255 6.56 -34.34 5.37
C ALA A 255 6.68 -34.29 3.82
N THR A 256 6.08 -33.32 3.15
CA THR A 256 6.18 -33.11 1.70
C THR A 256 7.03 -31.88 1.45
N ALA A 257 7.82 -31.89 0.37
CA ALA A 257 8.71 -30.79 -0.01
C ALA A 257 7.98 -29.42 0.03
N PRO A 258 8.65 -28.34 0.47
CA PRO A 258 8.03 -27.03 0.60
C PRO A 258 7.39 -26.60 -0.73
N PRO A 259 6.16 -26.05 -0.71
CA PRO A 259 5.44 -25.71 -1.92
C PRO A 259 6.11 -24.54 -2.65
N ALA A 260 6.36 -24.71 -3.95
CA ALA A 260 6.80 -23.62 -4.80
C ALA A 260 5.70 -22.54 -4.96
N PRO A 261 6.06 -21.25 -5.06
CA PRO A 261 7.43 -20.73 -4.99
C PRO A 261 7.97 -20.71 -3.54
N ARG A 262 9.28 -20.90 -3.40
CA ARG A 262 10.02 -20.59 -2.16
C ARG A 262 10.42 -19.12 -2.19
N ILE A 263 9.98 -18.35 -1.21
CA ILE A 263 10.16 -16.90 -1.18
C ILE A 263 10.91 -16.51 0.09
N TYR A 264 12.09 -15.93 -0.06
CA TYR A 264 12.83 -15.34 1.03
C TYR A 264 12.41 -13.89 1.22
N VAL A 265 12.28 -13.42 2.46
CA VAL A 265 11.98 -12.00 2.76
C VAL A 265 13.26 -11.31 3.19
N TYR A 266 13.62 -10.21 2.52
CA TYR A 266 14.79 -9.41 2.91
C TYR A 266 14.68 -8.93 4.36
N ASP A 267 15.73 -9.15 5.15
CA ASP A 267 15.85 -8.59 6.50
C ASP A 267 16.36 -7.15 6.43
N LEU A 268 15.44 -6.22 6.17
CA LEU A 268 15.77 -4.80 6.04
C LEU A 268 15.61 -4.05 7.35
N ALA A 269 16.55 -3.14 7.62
CA ALA A 269 16.39 -2.16 8.69
C ALA A 269 15.06 -1.40 8.57
N VAL A 270 14.46 -1.08 9.70
CA VAL A 270 13.16 -0.36 9.85
C VAL A 270 12.99 0.77 8.84
N ARG A 271 14.00 1.63 8.68
CA ARG A 271 13.95 2.80 7.78
C ARG A 271 13.62 2.45 6.31
N TRP A 272 13.85 1.21 5.91
CA TRP A 272 13.54 0.68 4.57
C TRP A 272 12.22 -0.09 4.53
N ARG A 273 11.68 -0.47 5.69
CA ARG A 273 10.37 -1.11 5.85
C ARG A 273 9.25 -0.09 6.06
N LEU A 274 9.58 1.09 6.55
CA LEU A 274 8.62 2.17 6.80
C LEU A 274 8.41 3.05 5.57
N GLY A 275 7.16 3.37 5.31
CA GLY A 275 6.73 4.29 4.26
C GLY A 275 5.21 4.43 4.29
N ALA A 276 4.68 5.40 3.55
CA ALA A 276 3.25 5.61 3.45
C ALA A 276 2.84 5.57 1.97
N GLN A 277 2.57 4.37 1.44
CA GLN A 277 1.86 4.24 0.15
C GLN A 277 0.34 4.30 0.37
N LEU A 278 -0.41 4.45 -0.73
CA LEU A 278 -1.88 4.46 -0.73
C LEU A 278 -2.46 3.23 -0.02
N LEU A 279 -1.77 2.08 -0.08
CA LEU A 279 -2.24 0.78 0.38
C LEU A 279 -1.20 0.03 1.22
N ALA A 280 -0.59 0.72 2.19
CA ALA A 280 0.36 0.09 3.12
C ALA A 280 -0.26 -1.08 3.90
N GLU A 281 -1.57 -1.05 4.15
CA GLU A 281 -2.31 -2.15 4.78
C GLU A 281 -2.27 -3.44 3.94
N LEU A 282 -2.43 -3.35 2.61
CA LEU A 282 -2.34 -4.51 1.74
C LEU A 282 -0.92 -5.09 1.70
N ASP A 283 0.11 -4.24 1.67
CA ASP A 283 1.50 -4.68 1.73
C ASP A 283 1.79 -5.46 3.02
N GLY A 284 1.43 -4.89 4.17
CA GLY A 284 1.58 -5.56 5.46
C GLY A 284 0.79 -6.86 5.55
N ALA A 285 -0.45 -6.89 5.04
CA ALA A 285 -1.29 -8.08 5.04
C ALA A 285 -0.72 -9.19 4.15
N LEU A 286 -0.26 -8.87 2.92
CA LEU A 286 0.39 -9.82 2.02
C LEU A 286 1.70 -10.36 2.62
N LEU A 287 2.49 -9.48 3.22
CA LEU A 287 3.70 -9.89 3.94
C LEU A 287 3.34 -10.84 5.08
N GLY A 288 2.34 -10.50 5.91
CA GLY A 288 1.88 -11.36 6.99
C GLY A 288 1.43 -12.74 6.51
N ALA A 289 0.60 -12.80 5.46
CA ALA A 289 0.21 -14.07 4.84
C ALA A 289 1.41 -14.84 4.29
N LEU A 290 2.37 -14.16 3.64
CA LEU A 290 3.59 -14.80 3.16
C LEU A 290 4.38 -15.42 4.32
N LEU A 291 4.60 -14.66 5.39
CA LEU A 291 5.34 -15.11 6.58
C LEU A 291 4.69 -16.30 7.27
N ALA A 292 3.36 -16.38 7.23
CA ALA A 292 2.59 -17.50 7.77
C ALA A 292 2.41 -18.66 6.78
N SER A 293 2.76 -18.48 5.50
CA SER A 293 2.56 -19.49 4.46
C SER A 293 3.74 -20.46 4.35
N PRO A 294 3.50 -21.68 3.83
CA PRO A 294 4.58 -22.63 3.55
C PRO A 294 5.47 -22.21 2.36
N HIS A 295 5.13 -21.12 1.66
CA HIS A 295 5.96 -20.53 0.62
C HIS A 295 7.13 -19.73 1.20
N ARG A 296 7.11 -19.39 2.49
CA ARG A 296 8.24 -18.69 3.12
C ARG A 296 9.46 -19.61 3.18
N GLU A 297 10.57 -19.13 2.65
CA GLU A 297 11.88 -19.75 2.74
C GLU A 297 12.77 -18.95 3.70
N ALA A 298 13.40 -19.66 4.64
CA ALA A 298 14.30 -19.07 5.62
C ALA A 298 15.73 -18.95 5.05
N ASN A 299 16.11 -19.86 4.16
CA ASN A 299 17.42 -19.88 3.53
C ASN A 299 17.38 -19.19 2.16
N ALA A 300 17.93 -17.98 2.07
CA ALA A 300 18.07 -17.23 0.82
C ALA A 300 18.78 -18.00 -0.31
N ALA A 301 19.63 -18.99 -0.01
CA ALA A 301 20.28 -19.82 -1.03
C ALA A 301 19.33 -20.83 -1.69
N LYS A 302 18.20 -21.14 -1.05
CA LYS A 302 17.16 -22.04 -1.56
C LYS A 302 15.95 -21.29 -2.13
N ALA A 303 15.95 -19.96 -2.08
CA ALA A 303 14.78 -19.18 -2.49
C ALA A 303 14.66 -19.06 -4.01
N ASP A 304 13.44 -19.13 -4.51
CA ASP A 304 13.10 -18.89 -5.91
C ASP A 304 12.79 -17.40 -6.16
N TYR A 305 12.25 -16.71 -5.15
CA TYR A 305 11.96 -15.27 -5.17
C TYR A 305 12.41 -14.60 -3.88
N PHE A 306 12.57 -13.27 -3.95
CA PHE A 306 13.00 -12.44 -2.82
C PHE A 306 12.01 -11.30 -2.61
N TRP A 307 11.24 -11.34 -1.54
CA TRP A 307 10.26 -10.32 -1.19
C TRP A 307 10.93 -9.11 -0.51
N VAL A 308 10.68 -7.92 -1.05
CA VAL A 308 11.19 -6.65 -0.53
C VAL A 308 10.12 -6.00 0.37
N PRO A 309 10.19 -6.14 1.71
CA PRO A 309 9.09 -5.77 2.60
C PRO A 309 8.93 -4.26 2.75
N GLY A 310 7.69 -3.80 2.89
CA GLY A 310 7.37 -2.42 3.22
C GLY A 310 7.06 -1.55 2.00
N PRO A 311 6.20 -0.53 2.14
CA PRO A 311 5.82 0.37 1.07
C PRO A 311 7.03 1.03 0.42
N ASN A 312 7.12 0.87 -0.90
CA ASN A 312 8.26 1.32 -1.70
C ASN A 312 8.00 2.74 -2.22
N LEU A 313 8.25 3.77 -1.40
CA LEU A 313 8.13 5.17 -1.84
C LEU A 313 9.34 5.67 -2.64
N LEU A 314 10.53 5.16 -2.32
CA LEU A 314 11.77 5.37 -3.08
C LEU A 314 12.39 4.02 -3.50
N PRO A 315 11.66 3.23 -4.30
CA PRO A 315 12.09 1.89 -4.69
C PRO A 315 13.48 1.87 -5.33
N ALA A 316 13.87 2.84 -6.16
CA ALA A 316 15.20 2.81 -6.78
C ALA A 316 16.32 2.96 -5.73
N ARG A 317 16.12 3.82 -4.72
CA ARG A 317 17.07 3.93 -3.59
C ARG A 317 17.14 2.63 -2.78
N LYS A 318 15.98 2.03 -2.49
CA LYS A 318 15.90 0.78 -1.74
C LYS A 318 16.58 -0.36 -2.51
N LEU A 319 16.30 -0.51 -3.79
CA LEU A 319 16.94 -1.52 -4.64
C LEU A 319 18.45 -1.31 -4.78
N ARG A 320 18.95 -0.07 -4.85
CA ARG A 320 20.40 0.21 -4.77
C ARG A 320 21.01 -0.28 -3.46
N HIS A 321 20.31 -0.06 -2.35
CA HIS A 321 20.76 -0.59 -1.06
C HIS A 321 20.75 -2.12 -1.05
N LEU A 322 19.70 -2.76 -1.59
CA LEU A 322 19.64 -4.22 -1.70
C LEU A 322 20.81 -4.78 -2.50
N ARG A 323 21.05 -4.20 -3.68
CA ARG A 323 22.16 -4.55 -4.57
C ARG A 323 23.52 -4.44 -3.89
N ALA A 324 23.72 -3.40 -3.08
CA ALA A 324 25.00 -3.15 -2.40
C ALA A 324 25.19 -4.00 -1.13
N ALA A 325 24.11 -4.27 -0.39
CA ALA A 325 24.20 -4.85 0.96
C ALA A 325 23.95 -6.36 1.01
N TYR A 326 23.28 -6.94 0.01
CA TYR A 326 22.85 -8.33 0.06
C TYR A 326 23.38 -9.16 -1.12
N PRO A 327 24.13 -10.25 -0.86
CA PRO A 327 24.83 -11.01 -1.89
C PRO A 327 23.90 -11.79 -2.83
N TYR A 328 22.63 -11.97 -2.44
CA TYR A 328 21.64 -12.69 -3.25
C TYR A 328 20.93 -11.83 -4.29
N TRP A 329 21.16 -10.51 -4.34
CA TRP A 329 20.68 -9.66 -5.44
C TRP A 329 21.16 -10.18 -6.80
N ASN A 330 22.45 -10.53 -6.88
CA ASN A 330 23.09 -10.97 -8.12
C ASN A 330 22.88 -12.46 -8.43
N ARG A 331 22.42 -13.27 -7.46
CA ARG A 331 22.26 -14.73 -7.63
C ARG A 331 21.08 -15.13 -8.49
N SER A 332 20.08 -14.27 -8.62
CA SER A 332 18.84 -14.59 -9.33
C SER A 332 18.97 -14.76 -10.84
N GLY A 333 20.21 -14.71 -11.37
CA GLY A 333 20.47 -14.70 -12.81
C GLY A 333 19.86 -13.46 -13.47
N ALA A 334 19.50 -13.60 -14.74
CA ALA A 334 18.82 -12.56 -15.51
C ALA A 334 17.30 -12.49 -15.23
N ARG A 335 16.74 -13.41 -14.44
CA ARG A 335 15.30 -13.47 -14.19
C ARG A 335 14.86 -12.41 -13.16
N PRO A 336 13.73 -11.73 -13.40
CA PRO A 336 13.02 -11.00 -12.37
C PRO A 336 12.61 -11.88 -11.18
N SER A 337 13.25 -11.68 -10.02
CA SER A 337 13.01 -12.48 -8.81
C SER A 337 12.78 -11.65 -7.55
N HIS A 338 13.16 -10.37 -7.57
CA HIS A 338 12.99 -9.46 -6.44
C HIS A 338 11.60 -8.83 -6.53
N ILE A 339 10.71 -9.13 -5.58
CA ILE A 339 9.30 -8.73 -5.60
C ILE A 339 9.16 -7.41 -4.85
N LEU A 340 8.65 -6.37 -5.53
CA LEU A 340 8.25 -5.11 -4.92
C LEU A 340 6.73 -4.95 -4.97
N THR A 341 6.17 -4.32 -3.95
CA THR A 341 4.78 -3.86 -3.94
C THR A 341 4.70 -2.41 -4.40
N LEU A 342 3.99 -2.18 -5.51
CA LEU A 342 3.77 -0.88 -6.14
C LEU A 342 2.27 -0.66 -6.38
N PHE A 343 1.53 -0.46 -5.29
CA PHE A 343 0.07 -0.34 -5.30
C PHE A 343 -0.45 1.09 -5.57
N GLY A 344 0.39 1.93 -6.17
CA GLY A 344 -0.03 3.23 -6.71
C GLY A 344 -1.03 3.07 -7.86
N GLU A 345 -1.82 4.11 -8.14
CA GLU A 345 -2.76 4.08 -9.26
C GLU A 345 -2.05 3.88 -10.59
N ARG A 346 -0.81 4.34 -10.72
CA ARG A 346 0.02 4.20 -11.93
C ARG A 346 1.19 3.22 -11.75
N GLY A 347 1.14 2.35 -10.74
CA GLY A 347 2.19 1.35 -10.52
C GLY A 347 3.58 1.98 -10.35
N ALA A 348 4.53 1.61 -11.20
CA ALA A 348 5.91 2.13 -11.13
C ALA A 348 6.00 3.63 -11.49
N ALA A 349 5.05 4.19 -12.23
CA ALA A 349 5.02 5.62 -12.57
C ALA A 349 5.01 6.54 -11.35
N ASP A 350 4.42 6.07 -10.25
CA ASP A 350 4.26 6.84 -9.02
C ASP A 350 5.54 6.84 -8.16
N SER A 351 6.67 6.40 -8.73
CA SER A 351 7.94 6.18 -8.04
C SER A 351 9.14 6.77 -8.78
N ASP A 352 10.35 6.54 -8.25
CA ASP A 352 11.63 6.95 -8.87
C ASP A 352 12.19 5.92 -9.89
N LEU A 353 11.49 4.83 -10.15
CA LEU A 353 11.92 3.77 -11.10
C LEU A 353 11.86 4.15 -12.59
N PRO A 354 10.94 4.99 -13.07
CA PRO A 354 10.95 5.45 -14.46
C PRO A 354 11.97 6.57 -14.73
N SER A 355 12.79 6.94 -13.73
CA SER A 355 13.75 8.02 -13.89
C SER A 355 14.82 7.66 -14.91
N ALA A 356 15.10 8.57 -15.84
CA ALA A 356 16.25 8.45 -16.76
C ALA A 356 17.61 8.43 -16.03
N ALA A 357 17.64 8.78 -14.74
CA ALA A 357 18.83 8.63 -13.89
C ALA A 357 18.93 7.24 -13.22
N ALA A 358 17.91 6.39 -13.32
CA ALA A 358 17.96 5.04 -12.80
C ALA A 358 18.81 4.14 -13.72
N ASP A 359 19.73 3.37 -13.12
CA ASP A 359 20.48 2.32 -13.80
C ASP A 359 19.55 1.35 -14.54
N ALA A 360 20.02 0.74 -15.63
CA ALA A 360 19.20 -0.16 -16.45
C ALA A 360 18.55 -1.30 -15.64
N GLU A 361 19.23 -1.88 -14.64
CA GLU A 361 18.63 -2.95 -13.80
C GLU A 361 17.52 -2.46 -12.85
N LEU A 362 17.42 -1.15 -12.63
CA LEU A 362 16.45 -0.53 -11.73
C LEU A 362 15.31 0.13 -12.48
N HIS A 363 15.53 0.50 -13.74
CA HIS A 363 14.53 1.17 -14.55
C HIS A 363 13.32 0.25 -14.82
N ALA A 364 12.11 0.76 -14.59
CA ALA A 364 10.89 -0.05 -14.70
C ALA A 364 10.65 -0.60 -16.11
N GLY A 365 10.86 0.19 -17.17
CA GLY A 365 10.76 -0.29 -18.56
C GLY A 365 11.94 -1.12 -19.07
N SER A 366 12.95 -1.41 -18.24
CA SER A 366 14.14 -2.11 -18.71
C SER A 366 13.93 -3.62 -18.82
N PRO A 367 14.30 -4.26 -19.94
CA PRO A 367 14.26 -5.72 -20.08
C PRO A 367 15.28 -6.42 -19.19
N SER A 368 16.32 -5.72 -18.72
CA SER A 368 17.37 -6.28 -17.87
C SER A 368 17.07 -6.13 -16.37
N ARG A 369 15.89 -5.63 -15.99
CA ARG A 369 15.56 -5.45 -14.59
C ARG A 369 15.43 -6.81 -13.89
N ARG A 370 15.98 -6.92 -12.68
CA ARG A 370 15.97 -8.17 -11.88
C ARG A 370 14.80 -8.27 -10.90
N TRP A 371 13.88 -7.33 -10.98
CA TRP A 371 12.76 -7.21 -10.07
C TRP A 371 11.44 -7.21 -10.83
N LEU A 372 10.38 -7.58 -10.11
CA LEU A 372 9.01 -7.51 -10.59
C LEU A 372 8.16 -6.72 -9.59
N SER A 373 7.09 -6.10 -10.09
CA SER A 373 6.11 -5.44 -9.26
C SER A 373 4.83 -6.26 -9.10
N LEU A 374 4.33 -6.29 -7.88
CA LEU A 374 2.92 -6.53 -7.60
C LEU A 374 2.24 -5.16 -7.67
N THR A 375 1.32 -5.02 -8.60
CA THR A 375 0.66 -3.75 -8.86
C THR A 375 -0.83 -3.93 -9.00
N LEU A 376 -1.55 -2.83 -8.88
CA LEU A 376 -2.97 -2.80 -9.19
C LEU A 376 -3.20 -2.45 -10.66
N ASN A 377 -2.21 -1.95 -11.38
CA ASN A 377 -2.40 -1.41 -12.72
C ASN A 377 -1.66 -2.22 -13.78
N GLY A 378 -2.43 -2.83 -14.68
CA GLY A 378 -1.91 -3.62 -15.80
C GLY A 378 -1.69 -2.87 -17.11
N MET A 379 -1.73 -1.54 -17.13
CA MET A 379 -1.52 -0.78 -18.36
C MET A 379 -0.08 -0.92 -18.87
N ALA A 380 0.12 -1.65 -19.97
CA ALA A 380 1.44 -1.77 -20.60
C ALA A 380 1.67 -0.58 -21.54
N ASP A 381 2.29 0.48 -21.04
CA ASP A 381 2.72 1.61 -21.87
C ASP A 381 4.25 1.61 -22.02
N GLY A 382 4.74 1.79 -23.26
CA GLY A 382 6.18 1.91 -23.52
C GLY A 382 6.95 0.61 -23.73
N GLY A 383 6.52 -0.20 -24.70
CA GLY A 383 7.17 -1.45 -25.09
C GLY A 383 8.69 -1.37 -25.19
N GLY A 384 9.38 -2.08 -24.29
CA GLY A 384 10.82 -2.39 -24.38
C GLY A 384 11.82 -1.23 -24.20
N GLY A 385 11.39 -0.03 -23.81
CA GLY A 385 12.25 1.16 -23.75
C GLY A 385 12.28 1.89 -22.40
N ARG A 386 13.11 2.95 -22.31
CA ARG A 386 13.19 3.82 -21.11
C ARG A 386 12.05 4.84 -20.99
N ARG A 387 11.09 4.84 -21.91
CA ARG A 387 9.93 5.75 -21.89
C ARG A 387 8.66 4.93 -21.73
N CYS A 388 8.14 4.93 -20.51
CA CYS A 388 6.88 4.33 -20.11
C CYS A 388 6.25 5.23 -19.03
N HIS A 389 4.92 5.23 -18.92
CA HIS A 389 4.27 5.93 -17.82
C HIS A 389 4.03 4.95 -16.68
N VAL A 390 3.08 4.02 -16.81
CA VAL A 390 2.81 2.95 -15.85
C VAL A 390 3.96 1.91 -15.81
N CYS A 391 4.60 1.65 -16.94
CA CYS A 391 5.72 0.71 -17.07
C CYS A 391 5.39 -0.74 -16.65
N PHE A 392 4.15 -1.17 -16.82
CA PHE A 392 3.79 -2.58 -16.62
C PHE A 392 4.39 -3.43 -17.75
N ALA A 393 5.09 -4.50 -17.39
CA ALA A 393 5.60 -5.47 -18.35
C ALA A 393 4.93 -6.84 -18.15
N ALA A 394 4.12 -7.24 -19.14
CA ALA A 394 3.45 -8.53 -19.16
C ALA A 394 4.44 -9.70 -18.99
N GLY A 395 4.04 -10.71 -18.21
CA GLY A 395 4.90 -11.85 -17.89
C GLY A 395 6.04 -11.54 -16.91
N VAL A 396 6.26 -10.27 -16.56
CA VAL A 396 7.19 -9.86 -15.49
C VAL A 396 6.44 -9.32 -14.29
N ASP A 397 5.60 -8.29 -14.45
CA ASP A 397 4.77 -7.75 -13.37
C ASP A 397 3.52 -8.58 -13.16
N VAL A 398 2.88 -8.46 -12.00
CA VAL A 398 1.63 -9.15 -11.68
C VAL A 398 0.59 -8.14 -11.26
N VAL A 399 -0.54 -8.09 -11.97
CA VAL A 399 -1.73 -7.37 -11.52
C VAL A 399 -2.41 -8.20 -10.44
N VAL A 400 -2.39 -7.70 -9.20
CA VAL A 400 -2.99 -8.38 -8.05
C VAL A 400 -4.34 -7.77 -7.68
N PRO A 401 -5.23 -8.50 -6.98
CA PRO A 401 -6.43 -7.88 -6.44
C PRO A 401 -6.07 -6.72 -5.50
N PRO A 402 -6.84 -5.61 -5.50
CA PRO A 402 -6.78 -4.57 -4.47
C PRO A 402 -7.36 -5.06 -3.14
N PRO A 403 -7.16 -4.30 -2.03
CA PRO A 403 -7.72 -4.68 -0.76
C PRO A 403 -9.23 -4.44 -0.70
N ALA A 404 -9.87 -5.13 0.25
CA ALA A 404 -11.25 -4.91 0.64
C ALA A 404 -11.49 -3.46 1.06
N ALA A 405 -12.73 -2.99 0.94
CA ALA A 405 -13.14 -1.64 1.35
C ALA A 405 -12.34 -0.50 0.69
N SER A 406 -11.74 -0.75 -0.48
CA SER A 406 -11.20 0.32 -1.33
C SER A 406 -12.33 1.01 -2.11
N VAL A 407 -12.01 2.15 -2.76
CA VAL A 407 -13.01 3.03 -3.42
C VAL A 407 -14.01 2.27 -4.30
N ASP A 408 -13.54 1.26 -5.03
CA ASP A 408 -14.36 0.47 -5.94
C ASP A 408 -14.62 -0.96 -5.44
N VAL A 409 -14.13 -1.38 -4.26
CA VAL A 409 -14.25 -2.76 -3.78
C VAL A 409 -14.99 -2.82 -2.44
N PRO A 410 -16.12 -3.53 -2.34
CA PRO A 410 -16.92 -3.54 -1.12
C PRO A 410 -16.16 -4.12 0.07
N SER A 411 -16.56 -3.71 1.27
CA SER A 411 -16.17 -4.42 2.49
C SER A 411 -16.83 -5.80 2.54
N CYS A 412 -16.35 -6.64 3.45
CA CYS A 412 -16.96 -7.95 3.71
C CYS A 412 -18.45 -7.85 4.08
N ALA A 413 -18.81 -6.89 4.94
CA ALA A 413 -20.20 -6.62 5.32
C ALA A 413 -21.03 -6.14 4.13
N ALA A 414 -20.50 -5.23 3.31
CA ALA A 414 -21.16 -4.78 2.09
C ALA A 414 -21.34 -5.94 1.10
N ARG A 415 -20.35 -6.83 0.95
CA ARG A 415 -20.44 -8.02 0.10
C ARG A 415 -21.49 -9.01 0.59
N ALA A 416 -21.64 -9.20 1.90
CA ALA A 416 -22.70 -10.03 2.46
C ALA A 416 -24.09 -9.46 2.12
N ALA A 417 -24.26 -8.13 2.21
CA ALA A 417 -25.48 -7.44 1.81
C ALA A 417 -25.77 -7.51 0.30
N LEU A 418 -24.72 -7.66 -0.54
CA LEU A 418 -24.86 -7.85 -1.98
C LEU A 418 -25.32 -9.25 -2.39
N ARG A 419 -25.33 -10.22 -1.47
CA ARG A 419 -25.91 -11.56 -1.69
C ARG A 419 -27.44 -11.57 -1.61
N ALA A 420 -28.07 -10.58 -2.26
CA ALA A 420 -29.48 -10.64 -2.61
C ALA A 420 -29.76 -11.93 -3.42
N PRO A 421 -31.01 -12.41 -3.47
CA PRO A 421 -31.39 -13.55 -4.31
C PRO A 421 -30.85 -13.39 -5.74
N PRO A 422 -30.56 -14.51 -6.44
CA PRO A 422 -30.02 -14.47 -7.78
C PRO A 422 -30.84 -13.50 -8.63
N PRO A 423 -30.19 -12.53 -9.30
CA PRO A 423 -30.91 -11.48 -9.99
C PRO A 423 -31.83 -12.11 -11.05
N PRO A 424 -33.00 -11.51 -11.29
CA PRO A 424 -33.96 -12.04 -12.24
C PRO A 424 -33.29 -12.28 -13.59
N SER A 425 -33.66 -13.40 -14.21
CA SER A 425 -33.34 -13.72 -15.58
C SER A 425 -34.65 -13.59 -16.38
N PRO A 426 -34.77 -12.66 -17.33
CA PRO A 426 -33.74 -11.76 -17.84
C PRO A 426 -33.41 -10.59 -16.89
N ARG A 427 -32.16 -10.14 -16.93
CA ARG A 427 -31.71 -8.94 -16.18
C ARG A 427 -32.26 -7.68 -16.88
N PRO A 428 -32.86 -6.73 -16.14
CA PRO A 428 -33.54 -5.58 -16.74
C PRO A 428 -32.60 -4.53 -17.34
N THR A 429 -31.31 -4.56 -16.99
CA THR A 429 -30.30 -3.64 -17.53
C THR A 429 -29.33 -4.41 -18.42
N THR A 430 -29.11 -3.92 -19.64
CA THR A 430 -28.13 -4.47 -20.58
C THR A 430 -26.72 -4.11 -20.14
N LEU A 431 -26.41 -2.81 -20.06
CA LEU A 431 -25.10 -2.30 -19.69
C LEU A 431 -25.22 -1.29 -18.54
N PHE A 432 -24.42 -1.46 -17.49
CA PHE A 432 -24.35 -0.51 -16.39
C PHE A 432 -22.95 0.07 -16.20
N TRP A 433 -22.90 1.36 -15.85
CA TRP A 433 -21.74 2.02 -15.28
C TRP A 433 -22.15 3.30 -14.53
N ALA A 434 -21.48 3.61 -13.43
CA ALA A 434 -21.66 4.87 -12.71
C ALA A 434 -20.34 5.48 -12.25
N GLY A 435 -19.97 6.69 -12.65
CA GLY A 435 -18.73 7.32 -12.20
C GLY A 435 -18.53 8.72 -12.76
N ARG A 436 -17.36 9.29 -12.51
CA ARG A 436 -17.03 10.63 -13.02
C ARG A 436 -16.50 10.56 -14.45
N VAL A 437 -17.08 11.35 -15.35
CA VAL A 437 -16.51 11.60 -16.68
C VAL A 437 -15.97 13.02 -16.73
N VAL A 438 -14.65 13.16 -16.85
CA VAL A 438 -14.02 14.47 -17.02
C VAL A 438 -13.70 14.64 -18.49
N ARG A 439 -14.39 15.57 -19.15
CA ARG A 439 -14.20 15.86 -20.57
C ARG A 439 -12.76 16.28 -20.85
N GLY A 440 -12.18 15.78 -21.94
CA GLY A 440 -10.81 16.12 -22.35
C GLY A 440 -9.70 15.64 -21.39
N ALA A 441 -10.01 14.97 -20.28
CA ALA A 441 -8.98 14.48 -19.34
C ALA A 441 -8.07 13.42 -19.95
N HIS A 442 -8.52 12.72 -21.00
CA HIS A 442 -7.70 11.81 -21.79
C HIS A 442 -6.77 12.53 -22.77
N ALA A 443 -7.16 13.69 -23.32
CA ALA A 443 -6.27 14.48 -24.20
C ALA A 443 -5.04 15.03 -23.46
N ALA A 444 -5.17 15.28 -22.15
CA ALA A 444 -4.05 15.66 -21.28
C ALA A 444 -3.13 14.47 -20.90
N ASN A 445 -3.45 13.25 -21.32
CA ASN A 445 -2.71 12.03 -21.02
C ASN A 445 -1.99 11.56 -22.29
N PRO A 446 -0.65 11.65 -22.37
CA PRO A 446 0.11 11.23 -23.55
C PRO A 446 -0.18 9.81 -24.08
N ALA A 447 -0.52 8.82 -23.24
CA ALA A 447 -0.88 7.47 -23.73
C ALA A 447 -2.28 7.38 -24.35
N TYR A 448 -3.14 8.38 -24.10
CA TYR A 448 -4.46 8.48 -24.72
C TYR A 448 -4.61 9.72 -25.60
N ALA A 449 -3.56 10.53 -25.78
CA ALA A 449 -3.64 11.79 -26.51
C ALA A 449 -4.00 11.59 -27.98
N SER A 450 -3.65 10.43 -28.53
CA SER A 450 -4.00 9.99 -29.89
C SER A 450 -5.21 9.06 -29.95
N ALA A 451 -5.84 8.72 -28.82
CA ALA A 451 -6.98 7.80 -28.76
C ALA A 451 -8.27 8.57 -28.43
N ALA A 452 -9.38 8.16 -29.04
CA ALA A 452 -10.70 8.68 -28.65
C ALA A 452 -10.92 8.50 -27.14
N ASN A 453 -11.52 9.50 -26.49
CA ASN A 453 -11.85 9.39 -25.08
C ASN A 453 -12.89 8.29 -24.90
N VAL A 454 -12.44 7.08 -24.52
CA VAL A 454 -13.30 5.90 -24.39
C VAL A 454 -14.48 6.13 -23.46
N ARG A 455 -14.34 7.03 -22.46
CA ARG A 455 -15.45 7.37 -21.58
C ARG A 455 -16.49 8.24 -22.27
N GLU A 456 -16.07 9.22 -23.05
CA GLU A 456 -16.99 10.02 -23.85
C GLU A 456 -17.67 9.18 -24.95
N ALA A 457 -16.92 8.30 -25.61
CA ALA A 457 -17.44 7.39 -26.62
C ALA A 457 -18.54 6.47 -26.06
N VAL A 458 -18.34 5.87 -24.87
CA VAL A 458 -19.38 5.06 -24.24
C VAL A 458 -20.56 5.90 -23.74
N MET A 459 -20.30 7.11 -23.21
CA MET A 459 -21.38 8.02 -22.80
C MET A 459 -22.25 8.51 -23.97
N ALA A 460 -21.77 8.46 -25.21
CA ALA A 460 -22.59 8.75 -26.38
C ALA A 460 -23.77 7.76 -26.53
N HIS A 461 -23.67 6.56 -25.94
CA HIS A 461 -24.71 5.54 -25.93
C HIS A 461 -25.67 5.64 -24.74
N ALA A 462 -25.68 6.75 -23.99
CA ALA A 462 -26.52 6.89 -22.80
C ALA A 462 -28.04 6.75 -23.07
N ALA A 463 -28.48 7.02 -24.30
CA ALA A 463 -29.87 6.86 -24.72
C ALA A 463 -30.20 5.46 -25.30
N ALA A 464 -29.22 4.56 -25.39
CA ALA A 464 -29.45 3.22 -25.91
C ALA A 464 -30.35 2.41 -24.96
N GLU A 465 -31.24 1.61 -25.53
CA GLU A 465 -32.17 0.77 -24.76
C GLU A 465 -31.41 -0.18 -23.81
N GLY A 466 -31.84 -0.22 -22.55
CA GLY A 466 -31.23 -1.05 -21.51
C GLY A 466 -29.87 -0.56 -21.01
N PHE A 467 -29.36 0.58 -21.50
CA PHE A 467 -28.12 1.17 -20.97
C PHE A 467 -28.44 2.08 -19.78
N ARG A 468 -27.69 1.91 -18.70
CA ARG A 468 -27.75 2.77 -17.52
C ARG A 468 -26.36 3.31 -17.21
N LEU A 469 -26.08 4.49 -17.75
CA LEU A 469 -24.80 5.19 -17.60
C LEU A 469 -24.99 6.43 -16.72
N VAL A 470 -24.37 6.45 -15.54
CA VAL A 470 -24.50 7.54 -14.56
C VAL A 470 -23.19 8.35 -14.53
N ASP A 471 -23.24 9.58 -15.02
CA ASP A 471 -22.11 10.53 -14.94
C ASP A 471 -22.25 11.46 -13.74
N SER A 472 -21.46 11.20 -12.70
CA SER A 472 -21.46 12.01 -11.48
C SER A 472 -20.90 13.43 -11.69
N ALA A 473 -20.30 13.74 -12.85
CA ALA A 473 -19.83 15.08 -13.17
C ALA A 473 -20.94 16.00 -13.72
N ARG A 474 -22.02 15.43 -14.27
CA ARG A 474 -23.12 16.19 -14.90
C ARG A 474 -24.40 16.19 -14.07
N GLY A 475 -24.26 16.22 -12.75
CA GLY A 475 -25.42 16.21 -11.84
C GLY A 475 -26.11 14.86 -11.68
N GLY A 476 -25.56 13.78 -12.24
CA GLY A 476 -26.01 12.43 -11.93
C GLY A 476 -25.81 12.09 -10.44
N PRO A 477 -26.67 11.23 -9.85
CA PRO A 477 -26.55 10.87 -8.45
C PRO A 477 -25.19 10.21 -8.18
N LYS A 478 -24.52 10.66 -7.12
CA LYS A 478 -23.30 10.00 -6.64
C LYS A 478 -23.71 8.73 -5.89
N LEU A 479 -23.77 7.62 -6.62
CA LEU A 479 -24.07 6.32 -6.03
C LEU A 479 -22.99 5.94 -5.00
N THR A 480 -23.43 5.41 -3.87
CA THR A 480 -22.61 4.69 -2.91
C THR A 480 -22.08 3.39 -3.52
N ALA A 481 -21.06 2.79 -2.89
CA ALA A 481 -20.54 1.49 -3.33
C ALA A 481 -21.62 0.39 -3.30
N ALA A 482 -22.52 0.42 -2.31
CA ALA A 482 -23.61 -0.54 -2.18
C ALA A 482 -24.66 -0.36 -3.29
N GLU A 483 -25.10 0.88 -3.57
CA GLU A 483 -26.04 1.17 -4.66
C GLU A 483 -25.43 0.80 -6.02
N CYS A 484 -24.17 1.15 -6.25
CA CYS A 484 -23.46 0.79 -7.48
C CYS A 484 -23.46 -0.74 -7.68
N ALA A 485 -23.11 -1.50 -6.64
CA ALA A 485 -23.08 -2.95 -6.73
C ALA A 485 -24.47 -3.59 -6.87
N ALA A 486 -25.52 -2.99 -6.28
CA ALA A 486 -26.91 -3.40 -6.51
C ALA A 486 -27.34 -3.20 -7.97
N GLU A 487 -26.96 -2.07 -8.58
CA GLU A 487 -27.22 -1.82 -10.00
C GLU A 487 -26.42 -2.76 -10.92
N MET A 488 -25.15 -3.03 -10.59
CA MET A 488 -24.35 -4.04 -11.28
C MET A 488 -25.00 -5.43 -11.21
N ALA A 489 -25.60 -5.80 -10.07
CA ALA A 489 -26.32 -7.08 -9.93
C ALA A 489 -27.56 -7.16 -10.85
N ARG A 490 -28.16 -6.03 -11.21
CA ARG A 490 -29.30 -5.95 -12.14
C ARG A 490 -28.88 -5.86 -13.61
N ALA A 491 -27.59 -5.68 -13.89
CA ALA A 491 -27.07 -5.50 -15.25
C ALA A 491 -26.47 -6.77 -15.84
N SER A 492 -26.66 -7.01 -17.13
CA SER A 492 -26.02 -8.14 -17.82
C SER A 492 -24.53 -7.92 -18.00
N PHE A 493 -24.17 -6.70 -18.37
CA PHE A 493 -22.82 -6.25 -18.62
C PHE A 493 -22.46 -5.06 -17.73
N CYS A 494 -21.23 -5.02 -17.27
CA CYS A 494 -20.68 -3.92 -16.48
C CYS A 494 -19.46 -3.37 -17.18
N TRP A 495 -19.52 -2.11 -17.59
CA TRP A 495 -18.41 -1.50 -18.30
C TRP A 495 -17.26 -1.19 -17.33
N VAL A 496 -16.04 -1.52 -17.77
CA VAL A 496 -14.80 -1.38 -17.01
C VAL A 496 -13.87 -0.46 -17.83
N PRO A 497 -14.02 0.87 -17.69
CA PRO A 497 -13.14 1.82 -18.37
C PRO A 497 -11.77 1.89 -17.72
N PRO A 498 -10.73 2.33 -18.46
CA PRO A 498 -9.48 2.75 -17.84
C PRO A 498 -9.75 3.83 -16.78
N GLY A 499 -8.97 3.82 -15.71
CA GLY A 499 -8.99 4.86 -14.68
C GLY A 499 -8.59 6.21 -15.26
N GLN A 500 -9.00 7.29 -14.57
CA GLN A 500 -8.61 8.64 -15.00
C GLN A 500 -7.10 8.80 -14.83
N ARG A 501 -6.42 9.44 -15.80
CA ARG A 501 -4.97 9.70 -15.76
C ARG A 501 -4.12 8.44 -15.52
N TYR A 502 -4.32 7.40 -16.34
CA TYR A 502 -3.61 6.12 -16.28
C TYR A 502 -4.00 5.20 -15.12
N GLY A 503 -5.04 5.49 -14.33
CA GLY A 503 -5.43 4.62 -13.21
C GLY A 503 -5.91 3.23 -13.65
N ASP A 504 -5.81 2.25 -12.76
CA ASP A 504 -6.38 0.92 -12.96
C ASP A 504 -7.92 0.93 -12.98
N ALA A 505 -8.49 0.02 -13.76
CA ALA A 505 -9.92 -0.21 -13.83
C ALA A 505 -10.32 -1.32 -12.85
N ARG A 506 -10.72 -0.99 -11.61
CA ARG A 506 -10.98 -1.98 -10.54
C ARG A 506 -12.37 -2.62 -10.55
N ARG A 507 -13.25 -2.21 -11.46
CA ARG A 507 -14.69 -2.54 -11.43
C ARG A 507 -15.02 -3.96 -11.84
N HIS A 508 -14.13 -4.62 -12.58
CA HIS A 508 -14.27 -6.04 -12.91
C HIS A 508 -14.35 -6.91 -11.66
N LEU A 509 -13.79 -6.48 -10.53
CA LEU A 509 -13.83 -7.20 -9.27
C LEU A 509 -15.24 -7.24 -8.68
N VAL A 510 -15.91 -6.10 -8.60
CA VAL A 510 -17.30 -6.04 -8.11
C VAL A 510 -18.23 -6.71 -9.10
N ALA A 511 -17.99 -6.50 -10.40
CA ALA A 511 -18.73 -7.17 -11.47
C ALA A 511 -18.66 -8.70 -11.30
N ALA A 512 -17.47 -9.22 -10.99
CA ALA A 512 -17.28 -10.64 -10.70
C ALA A 512 -18.07 -11.12 -9.47
N MET A 513 -18.10 -10.31 -8.40
CA MET A 513 -18.81 -10.65 -7.17
C MET A 513 -20.34 -10.71 -7.34
N VAL A 514 -20.92 -9.93 -8.25
CA VAL A 514 -22.37 -9.84 -8.48
C VAL A 514 -22.84 -10.49 -9.80
N GLY A 515 -21.93 -11.22 -10.45
CA GLY A 515 -22.22 -11.92 -11.71
C GLY A 515 -22.56 -11.00 -12.89
N CYS A 516 -22.08 -9.75 -12.86
CA CYS A 516 -22.18 -8.84 -14.00
C CYS A 516 -21.00 -9.07 -14.92
N VAL A 517 -21.22 -9.37 -16.21
CA VAL A 517 -20.12 -9.71 -17.12
C VAL A 517 -19.30 -8.44 -17.42
N PRO A 518 -17.99 -8.39 -17.10
CA PRO A 518 -17.19 -7.21 -17.35
C PRO A 518 -17.03 -6.93 -18.85
N VAL A 519 -17.04 -5.65 -19.23
CA VAL A 519 -16.74 -5.19 -20.59
C VAL A 519 -15.54 -4.25 -20.53
N PHE A 520 -14.38 -4.74 -20.93
CA PHE A 520 -13.15 -3.96 -20.97
C PHE A 520 -13.07 -3.14 -22.26
N SER A 521 -12.58 -1.92 -22.14
CA SER A 521 -12.38 -0.98 -23.26
C SER A 521 -10.94 -0.48 -23.36
N VAL A 522 -10.02 -1.21 -22.74
CA VAL A 522 -8.60 -0.88 -22.70
C VAL A 522 -7.88 -1.68 -23.79
N PRO A 523 -7.16 -1.03 -24.74
CA PRO A 523 -6.44 -1.72 -25.82
C PRO A 523 -5.33 -2.64 -25.35
N ASP A 524 -4.54 -2.21 -24.36
CA ASP A 524 -3.32 -2.88 -23.90
C ASP A 524 -3.32 -3.08 -22.36
N GLY A 525 -4.51 -3.30 -21.81
CA GLY A 525 -4.72 -3.48 -20.38
C GLY A 525 -4.60 -4.93 -19.98
N HIS A 526 -3.64 -5.23 -19.11
CA HIS A 526 -3.54 -6.53 -18.45
C HIS A 526 -4.47 -6.60 -17.25
N HIS A 527 -5.01 -7.79 -16.99
CA HIS A 527 -6.04 -7.98 -15.98
C HIS A 527 -5.52 -8.68 -14.73
N THR A 528 -6.26 -8.54 -13.62
CA THR A 528 -5.93 -9.19 -12.35
C THR A 528 -5.72 -10.69 -12.56
N LEU A 529 -4.53 -11.17 -12.18
CA LEU A 529 -4.11 -12.57 -12.30
C LEU A 529 -4.36 -13.19 -13.68
N GLU A 530 -4.21 -12.44 -14.77
CA GLU A 530 -4.51 -12.89 -16.14
C GLU A 530 -3.72 -14.13 -16.61
N GLU A 531 -2.57 -14.41 -16.02
CA GLU A 531 -1.80 -15.65 -16.28
C GLU A 531 -2.47 -16.91 -15.72
N LEU A 532 -3.47 -16.72 -14.86
CA LEU A 532 -4.27 -17.76 -14.24
C LEU A 532 -5.72 -17.70 -14.69
N LEU A 533 -6.30 -16.51 -14.79
CA LEU A 533 -7.72 -16.29 -15.09
C LEU A 533 -7.95 -16.14 -16.61
N PRO A 534 -8.81 -16.96 -17.24
CA PRO A 534 -9.06 -16.89 -18.67
C PRO A 534 -10.03 -15.75 -19.02
N TRP A 535 -9.58 -14.49 -18.90
CA TRP A 535 -10.44 -13.30 -19.02
C TRP A 535 -11.28 -13.23 -20.30
N ARG A 536 -10.83 -13.81 -21.42
CA ARG A 536 -11.64 -13.93 -22.65
C ARG A 536 -12.94 -14.73 -22.48
N ALA A 537 -12.93 -15.71 -21.57
CA ALA A 537 -14.12 -16.48 -21.20
C ALA A 537 -14.94 -15.78 -20.12
N LEU A 538 -14.34 -14.89 -19.33
CA LEU A 538 -14.97 -14.22 -18.18
C LEU A 538 -15.58 -12.86 -18.53
N ALA A 539 -15.10 -12.22 -19.58
CA ALA A 539 -15.41 -10.84 -19.94
C ALA A 539 -15.53 -10.65 -21.46
N LEU A 540 -16.02 -9.48 -21.85
CA LEU A 540 -15.98 -8.97 -23.23
C LEU A 540 -14.92 -7.88 -23.35
N HIS A 541 -14.39 -7.71 -24.56
CA HIS A 541 -13.39 -6.70 -24.87
C HIS A 541 -13.85 -5.90 -26.09
N ALA A 542 -13.97 -4.58 -25.90
CA ALA A 542 -14.23 -3.60 -26.94
C ALA A 542 -13.13 -2.51 -26.93
N PRO A 543 -11.86 -2.86 -27.18
CA PRO A 543 -10.75 -1.91 -27.11
C PRO A 543 -10.70 -0.91 -28.28
N ARG A 544 -11.24 -1.27 -29.45
CA ARG A 544 -11.14 -0.45 -30.66
C ARG A 544 -12.27 0.57 -30.75
N GLU A 545 -11.97 1.73 -31.33
CA GLU A 545 -12.94 2.83 -31.50
C GLU A 545 -14.22 2.39 -32.25
N GLU A 546 -14.06 1.64 -33.33
CA GLU A 546 -15.19 1.05 -34.09
C GLU A 546 -16.08 0.16 -33.20
N GLN A 547 -15.46 -0.62 -32.30
CA GLN A 547 -16.19 -1.48 -31.37
C GLN A 547 -16.93 -0.66 -30.30
N LEU A 548 -16.33 0.43 -29.84
CA LEU A 548 -17.00 1.36 -28.92
C LEU A 548 -18.17 2.07 -29.59
N ALA A 549 -18.04 2.48 -30.85
CA ALA A 549 -19.13 3.06 -31.63
C ALA A 549 -20.28 2.05 -31.85
N ALA A 550 -19.96 0.77 -32.07
CA ALA A 550 -20.93 -0.30 -32.24
C ALA A 550 -21.37 -0.99 -30.94
N LEU A 551 -21.03 -0.44 -29.76
CA LEU A 551 -21.19 -1.13 -28.48
C LEU A 551 -22.61 -1.67 -28.21
N PRO A 552 -23.71 -0.92 -28.44
CA PRO A 552 -25.06 -1.47 -28.27
C PRO A 552 -25.35 -2.68 -29.17
N ALA A 553 -24.88 -2.67 -30.42
CA ALA A 553 -25.04 -3.79 -31.34
C ALA A 553 -24.21 -4.99 -30.90
N LEU A 554 -22.95 -4.77 -30.48
CA LEU A 554 -22.08 -5.83 -29.99
C LEU A 554 -22.65 -6.55 -28.77
N LEU A 555 -23.22 -5.81 -27.81
CA LEU A 555 -23.81 -6.41 -26.61
C LEU A 555 -25.11 -7.18 -26.91
N ARG A 556 -25.92 -6.71 -27.87
CA ARG A 556 -27.12 -7.45 -28.34
C ARG A 556 -26.77 -8.70 -29.13
N ALA A 557 -25.65 -8.70 -29.84
CA ALA A 557 -25.17 -9.85 -30.61
C ALA A 557 -24.59 -10.97 -29.71
N VAL A 558 -24.40 -10.72 -28.41
CA VAL A 558 -23.99 -11.78 -27.48
C VAL A 558 -25.12 -12.78 -27.35
N GLU A 559 -24.85 -14.02 -27.75
CA GLU A 559 -25.81 -15.12 -27.68
C GLU A 559 -26.39 -15.24 -26.25
N PRO A 560 -27.73 -15.23 -26.08
CA PRO A 560 -28.36 -15.33 -24.78
C PRO A 560 -27.93 -16.55 -23.96
N ALA A 561 -27.70 -17.70 -24.61
CA ALA A 561 -27.24 -18.93 -23.96
C ALA A 561 -25.79 -18.82 -23.42
N SER A 562 -24.95 -17.97 -24.02
CA SER A 562 -23.56 -17.76 -23.57
C SER A 562 -23.46 -16.98 -22.26
N LEU A 563 -24.46 -16.15 -21.92
CA LEU A 563 -24.43 -15.28 -20.75
C LEU A 563 -24.43 -16.06 -19.42
N PRO A 564 -25.35 -17.02 -19.17
CA PRO A 564 -25.29 -17.89 -17.99
C PRO A 564 -23.93 -18.59 -17.83
N ARG A 565 -23.36 -19.11 -18.93
CA ARG A 565 -22.03 -19.74 -18.94
C ARG A 565 -20.94 -18.79 -18.48
N ARG A 566 -20.88 -17.57 -19.02
CA ARG A 566 -19.90 -16.55 -18.61
C ARG A 566 -20.07 -16.16 -17.15
N ARG A 567 -21.31 -16.00 -16.66
CA ARG A 567 -21.58 -15.67 -15.24
C ARG A 567 -21.13 -16.76 -14.28
N ARG A 568 -21.37 -18.04 -14.62
CA ARG A 568 -20.87 -19.17 -13.83
C ARG A 568 -19.35 -19.23 -13.83
N ALA A 569 -18.72 -19.04 -14.98
CA ALA A 569 -17.26 -18.98 -15.08
C ALA A 569 -16.69 -17.81 -14.24
N LEU A 570 -17.35 -16.66 -14.25
CA LEU A 570 -16.98 -15.51 -13.44
C LEU A 570 -17.13 -15.77 -11.93
N ALA A 571 -18.17 -16.49 -11.53
CA ALA A 571 -18.35 -16.95 -10.14
C ALA A 571 -17.22 -17.90 -9.70
N CYS A 572 -16.73 -18.77 -10.60
CA CYS A 572 -15.53 -19.59 -10.35
C CYS A 572 -14.27 -18.75 -10.17
N ALA A 573 -14.11 -17.64 -10.89
CA ALA A 573 -12.95 -16.76 -10.75
C ALA A 573 -13.01 -15.87 -9.49
N ALA A 574 -14.21 -15.54 -9.01
CA ALA A 574 -14.43 -14.55 -7.95
C ALA A 574 -13.65 -14.79 -6.63
N PRO A 575 -13.42 -16.02 -6.14
CA PRO A 575 -12.60 -16.26 -4.96
C PRO A 575 -11.14 -15.79 -5.12
N LEU A 576 -10.56 -15.98 -6.31
CA LEU A 576 -9.18 -15.54 -6.63
C LEU A 576 -9.06 -14.01 -6.78
N LEU A 577 -10.18 -13.31 -6.90
CA LEU A 577 -10.24 -11.84 -6.98
C LEU A 577 -10.43 -11.18 -5.61
N TRP A 578 -10.27 -11.93 -4.53
CA TRP A 578 -10.46 -11.48 -3.15
C TRP A 578 -9.45 -12.16 -2.21
N TYR A 579 -8.86 -11.43 -1.27
CA TYR A 579 -8.00 -12.05 -0.25
C TYR A 579 -8.80 -12.48 0.96
N ALA A 580 -9.46 -13.63 0.84
CA ALA A 580 -10.34 -14.15 1.88
C ALA A 580 -9.62 -14.39 3.21
N ARG A 581 -8.34 -14.80 3.18
CA ARG A 581 -7.51 -14.98 4.38
C ARG A 581 -7.08 -13.67 5.03
N LEU A 582 -6.98 -12.59 4.26
CA LEU A 582 -6.54 -11.28 4.77
C LEU A 582 -7.71 -10.44 5.28
N PHE A 583 -8.82 -10.43 4.55
CA PHE A 583 -9.96 -9.54 4.79
C PHE A 583 -11.22 -10.27 5.24
N GLY A 584 -11.12 -11.56 5.53
CA GLY A 584 -12.24 -12.41 5.90
C GLY A 584 -12.91 -13.08 4.70
N ARG A 585 -13.53 -14.23 4.99
CA ARG A 585 -14.33 -14.99 4.03
C ARG A 585 -15.72 -14.36 3.93
N CYS A 586 -15.99 -13.73 2.81
CA CYS A 586 -17.31 -13.19 2.49
C CYS A 586 -17.71 -13.73 1.14
N GLY A 587 -18.77 -14.54 1.09
CA GLY A 587 -19.18 -15.16 -0.18
C GLY A 587 -19.19 -16.68 -0.22
N GLY A 588 -19.22 -17.41 0.90
CA GLY A 588 -19.49 -18.86 0.93
C GLY A 588 -18.46 -19.74 0.21
N ALA A 589 -17.27 -19.19 -0.08
CA ALA A 589 -16.19 -19.90 -0.74
C ALA A 589 -15.32 -20.62 0.31
N GLU A 590 -15.94 -21.44 1.16
CA GLU A 590 -15.20 -22.20 2.14
C GLU A 590 -14.30 -23.24 1.45
N GLY A 591 -13.01 -23.22 1.79
CA GLY A 591 -12.02 -24.12 1.20
C GLY A 591 -11.56 -23.73 -0.22
N ALA A 592 -12.16 -22.71 -0.84
CA ALA A 592 -11.70 -22.21 -2.12
C ALA A 592 -10.37 -21.44 -1.99
N PRO A 593 -9.49 -21.51 -3.01
CA PRO A 593 -8.31 -20.66 -3.07
C PRO A 593 -8.70 -19.19 -3.18
N ASP A 594 -7.86 -18.32 -2.63
CA ASP A 594 -8.08 -16.87 -2.62
C ASP A 594 -7.03 -16.11 -3.45
N GLY A 595 -7.08 -14.78 -3.45
CA GLY A 595 -6.14 -13.94 -4.20
C GLY A 595 -4.66 -14.16 -3.87
N PHE A 596 -4.33 -14.58 -2.64
CA PHE A 596 -2.95 -14.93 -2.28
C PHE A 596 -2.56 -16.28 -2.91
N ASP A 597 -3.45 -17.27 -2.92
CA ASP A 597 -3.18 -18.55 -3.62
C ASP A 597 -3.04 -18.33 -5.13
N GLY A 598 -3.84 -17.43 -5.70
CA GLY A 598 -3.75 -17.00 -7.08
C GLY A 598 -2.38 -16.39 -7.42
N LEU A 599 -1.90 -15.47 -6.58
CA LEU A 599 -0.56 -14.88 -6.72
C LEU A 599 0.54 -15.96 -6.65
N MET A 600 0.50 -16.84 -5.65
CA MET A 600 1.48 -17.92 -5.53
C MET A 600 1.44 -18.87 -6.72
N ALA A 601 0.25 -19.15 -7.27
CA ALA A 601 0.09 -19.97 -8.46
C ALA A 601 0.69 -19.31 -9.72
N VAL A 602 0.56 -17.99 -9.87
CA VAL A 602 1.21 -17.24 -10.96
C VAL A 602 2.73 -17.30 -10.82
N LEU A 603 3.27 -17.00 -9.64
CA LEU A 603 4.72 -17.03 -9.40
C LEU A 603 5.31 -18.43 -9.64
N ALA A 604 4.67 -19.47 -9.11
CA ALA A 604 5.11 -20.85 -9.36
C ALA A 604 5.05 -21.23 -10.84
N ALA A 605 4.01 -20.82 -11.57
CA ALA A 605 3.90 -21.10 -13.00
C ALA A 605 5.05 -20.52 -13.83
N ARG A 606 5.57 -19.36 -13.41
CA ARG A 606 6.72 -18.73 -14.06
C ARG A 606 8.02 -19.47 -13.80
N LEU A 607 8.16 -20.17 -12.67
CA LEU A 607 9.26 -21.11 -12.45
C LEU A 607 9.17 -22.32 -13.39
N ARG A 608 7.96 -22.86 -13.63
CA ARG A 608 7.77 -24.04 -14.49
C ARG A 608 8.13 -23.84 -15.95
N ARG A 609 7.91 -22.62 -16.49
CA ARG A 609 8.37 -22.26 -17.85
C ARG A 609 9.89 -22.38 -18.02
N GLN A 610 10.63 -22.68 -16.94
CA GLN A 610 12.07 -22.84 -16.91
C GLN A 610 12.54 -24.25 -16.46
N GLY A 611 11.66 -25.24 -16.25
CA GLY A 611 12.08 -26.66 -16.18
C GLY A 611 11.58 -27.55 -15.02
N ASP A 612 10.91 -27.04 -13.97
CA ASP A 612 10.51 -27.86 -12.81
C ASP A 612 8.98 -27.95 -12.59
N GLU A 613 8.42 -29.15 -12.40
CA GLU A 613 7.01 -29.41 -12.05
C GLU A 613 6.79 -29.59 -10.53
N MET A 614 5.72 -29.02 -9.92
CA MET A 614 5.35 -29.36 -8.52
C MET A 614 3.89 -29.05 -8.09
N ASN A 615 3.44 -29.68 -6.99
CA ASN A 615 2.04 -30.02 -6.65
C ASN A 615 1.10 -28.90 -6.12
N ALA A 616 1.54 -27.91 -5.34
CA ALA A 616 0.61 -26.94 -4.71
C ALA A 616 -0.10 -26.00 -5.72
N THR A 617 0.63 -25.56 -6.75
CA THR A 617 0.10 -24.79 -7.89
C THR A 617 -0.83 -25.62 -8.78
N ARG A 618 -0.71 -26.96 -8.73
CA ARG A 618 -1.66 -27.87 -9.40
C ARG A 618 -3.02 -27.75 -8.72
N ALA A 619 -3.10 -27.56 -7.39
CA ALA A 619 -4.37 -27.46 -6.68
C ALA A 619 -5.19 -26.23 -7.11
N THR A 620 -4.62 -25.01 -7.09
CA THR A 620 -5.36 -23.80 -7.51
C THR A 620 -5.77 -23.87 -8.98
N ARG A 621 -4.87 -24.32 -9.88
CA ARG A 621 -5.17 -24.46 -11.31
C ARG A 621 -6.20 -25.56 -11.60
N ARG A 622 -6.07 -26.70 -10.92
CA ARG A 622 -7.02 -27.81 -11.01
C ARG A 622 -8.38 -27.40 -10.51
N TRP A 623 -8.46 -26.78 -9.33
CA TRP A 623 -9.69 -26.24 -8.77
C TRP A 623 -10.37 -25.28 -9.75
N LEU A 624 -9.62 -24.33 -10.32
CA LEU A 624 -10.17 -23.40 -11.31
C LEU A 624 -10.64 -24.12 -12.57
N SER A 625 -9.85 -25.06 -13.09
CA SER A 625 -10.21 -25.85 -14.27
C SER A 625 -11.46 -26.71 -14.05
N GLU A 626 -11.57 -27.38 -12.90
CA GLU A 626 -12.72 -28.19 -12.50
C GLU A 626 -13.97 -27.32 -12.33
N CYS A 627 -13.83 -26.16 -11.68
CA CYS A 627 -14.93 -25.21 -11.54
C CYS A 627 -15.41 -24.69 -12.90
N LEU A 628 -14.48 -24.31 -13.79
CA LEU A 628 -14.80 -23.84 -15.13
C LEU A 628 -15.44 -24.93 -16.00
N ALA A 629 -14.99 -26.18 -15.87
CA ALA A 629 -15.59 -27.33 -16.55
C ALA A 629 -17.02 -27.59 -16.06
N ALA A 630 -17.24 -27.58 -14.74
CA ALA A 630 -18.57 -27.70 -14.15
C ALA A 630 -19.49 -26.54 -14.55
N ALA A 631 -18.97 -25.32 -14.61
CA ALA A 631 -19.69 -24.14 -15.06
C ALA A 631 -20.13 -24.21 -16.54
N ALA A 632 -19.30 -24.83 -17.38
CA ALA A 632 -19.63 -25.11 -18.78
C ALA A 632 -20.69 -26.21 -18.90
N ALA A 633 -20.52 -27.33 -18.21
CA ALA A 633 -21.45 -28.45 -18.25
C ALA A 633 -22.86 -28.11 -17.72
N ALA A 634 -22.98 -27.19 -16.75
CA ALA A 634 -24.27 -26.71 -16.25
C ALA A 634 -24.94 -25.67 -17.17
N ALA A 635 -24.33 -25.32 -18.30
CA ALA A 635 -24.86 -24.39 -19.29
C ALA A 635 -25.42 -25.04 -20.53
N ASP A 636 -24.97 -26.26 -20.81
CA ASP A 636 -25.52 -27.15 -21.82
C ASP A 636 -26.68 -27.95 -21.19
#